data_AF-A0A841IWF4-F1
#
_entry.id   AF-A0A841IWF4-F1
#
_cell.length_a   1.000
_cell.length_b   1.000
_cell.length_c   1.000
_cell.angle_alpha   90.00
_cell.angle_beta   90.00
_cell.angle_gamma   90.00
#
_symmetry.space_group_name_H-M   'P 1'
#
loop_
_entity.id
_entity.type
_entity.pdbx_description
1 polymer ?
#
loop_
_entity_poly.entity_id
_entity_poly.type
_entity_poly.pdbx_seq_one_letter_code
_entity_poly.pdbx_strand_id
1 'polypeptide(L)'
;MAACGGPRSDGGDWTSYGRSADESRFSPGNQITSDNVDRLGLSWAFTLDEPGGLEATPLAIDGILYFTAANGTVYAADVLSRKILWKYDPQSWKVSPRMIRGFEPVNRGLAYWQGKLFLGAFDGRLIAIDARNGREIWQTSTLDGDGPHSRKTITGAPRAFNGKVVIGQGGADWGTRGYLTAYDANSGKKLWRFFTVPGRPGSDENDPAMKMAAKSWSGEWWRWGGGGTPWNAITYDPELNRLYIGTGNASVYDPRLRSPAGGDNLFLASIVAVDVDTGRYIWHYQVNPREAWDYKATTDMTLAEAEIGGKRRKILMQAPTNGFFYVLDRETGRVISAEKLGKVTWADKIDLKTGRPVERPGIRYESGPVTIWPGTIGAHNWQAMAYSPQTKLVYIPYMQLPTTFTSTPEDAQALADLTLDKTKMRFGIGATFRSAVIDKEDGKGALLAWDPIGQKAAWRVPRKYLWNGGILTTGGNLVFQGTADGNFEAFSADQGKLLWSFKAGNGIIAPPISFAARGKQYIAVLAGYGGASAAGSKLFDTGWRYGIHPSRLLVFSLDGKEKLPQTQPPSVAVTIADDPKIVIDQAAAKRGAKIYSQTCRICHGAGAAATGPTAPDLRASGATLDYAVFRDVLNGALVERQMPRFDDLSDDEMRSIFMYIRSEARHPGSTGEVKQSNGS
;
A
#
# COMPACT_ATOMS: atom_id res chain seq x y z
N MET A 1 -12.98 21.94 -32.07
CA MET A 1 -13.58 22.22 -30.75
C MET A 1 -14.92 21.50 -30.68
N ALA A 2 -14.96 20.34 -30.03
CA ALA A 2 -16.18 19.58 -29.76
C ALA A 2 -16.17 19.24 -28.27
N ALA A 3 -17.25 19.62 -27.59
CA ALA A 3 -17.36 19.64 -26.14
C ALA A 3 -17.31 18.22 -25.53
N CYS A 4 -16.50 18.10 -24.47
CA CYS A 4 -16.39 16.93 -23.62
C CYS A 4 -17.74 16.61 -22.94
N GLY A 5 -18.37 15.50 -23.31
CA GLY A 5 -19.36 14.83 -22.46
C GLY A 5 -18.66 14.04 -21.36
N GLY A 6 -18.08 14.74 -20.38
CA GLY A 6 -17.63 14.16 -19.10
C GLY A 6 -18.78 14.11 -18.08
N PRO A 7 -18.62 13.37 -16.96
CA PRO A 7 -19.57 13.39 -15.84
C PRO A 7 -19.84 14.83 -15.39
N ARG A 8 -21.08 15.10 -14.93
CA ARG A 8 -21.57 16.46 -14.65
C ARG A 8 -20.58 17.24 -13.78
N SER A 9 -20.11 18.36 -14.31
CA SER A 9 -19.06 19.20 -13.73
C SER A 9 -19.55 20.13 -12.62
N ASP A 10 -20.54 19.73 -11.81
CA ASP A 10 -20.99 20.54 -10.67
C ASP A 10 -20.01 20.50 -9.48
N GLY A 11 -18.87 19.82 -9.65
CA GLY A 11 -17.82 19.68 -8.65
C GLY A 11 -18.11 18.63 -7.58
N GLY A 12 -19.24 17.92 -7.69
CA GLY A 12 -19.67 16.90 -6.73
C GLY A 12 -19.04 15.53 -6.92
N ASP A 13 -18.64 15.15 -8.13
CA ASP A 13 -18.11 13.81 -8.40
C ASP A 13 -16.63 13.63 -8.00
N TRP A 14 -16.26 12.38 -7.68
CA TRP A 14 -14.90 11.92 -7.46
C TRP A 14 -14.59 10.79 -8.46
N THR A 15 -14.08 11.15 -9.64
CA THR A 15 -14.04 10.25 -10.82
C THR A 15 -12.70 9.57 -11.05
N SER A 16 -11.67 9.90 -10.28
CA SER A 16 -10.34 9.31 -10.38
C SER A 16 -9.72 9.09 -9.01
N TYR A 17 -8.65 8.30 -8.94
CA TYR A 17 -8.00 7.91 -7.69
C TYR A 17 -7.72 9.11 -6.76
N GLY A 18 -7.01 10.13 -7.26
CA GLY A 18 -6.71 11.36 -6.52
C GLY A 18 -7.74 12.48 -6.69
N ARG A 19 -9.00 12.14 -7.01
CA ARG A 19 -10.11 13.01 -7.47
C ARG A 19 -9.91 13.59 -8.87
N SER A 20 -8.78 14.23 -9.10
CA SER A 20 -8.45 14.92 -10.34
C SER A 20 -7.08 14.49 -10.86
N ALA A 21 -6.73 14.90 -12.09
CA ALA A 21 -5.45 14.57 -12.71
C ALA A 21 -4.24 15.05 -11.90
N ASP A 22 -4.40 16.11 -11.10
CA ASP A 22 -3.36 16.64 -10.22
C ASP A 22 -3.09 15.80 -8.96
N GLU A 23 -3.92 14.78 -8.68
CA GLU A 23 -3.91 13.97 -7.46
C GLU A 23 -3.79 14.79 -6.15
N SER A 24 -4.37 15.99 -6.12
CA SER A 24 -4.37 16.88 -4.95
C SER A 24 -5.22 16.36 -3.81
N ARG A 25 -6.24 15.54 -4.10
CA ARG A 25 -7.26 15.07 -3.14
C ARG A 25 -7.92 16.21 -2.37
N PHE A 26 -7.97 17.39 -2.99
CA PHE A 26 -8.76 18.52 -2.53
C PHE A 26 -10.15 18.43 -3.15
N SER A 27 -11.22 18.54 -2.36
CA SER A 27 -12.59 18.73 -2.88
C SER A 27 -13.02 20.19 -2.71
N PRO A 28 -13.56 20.89 -3.72
CA PRO A 28 -14.05 22.26 -3.60
C PRO A 28 -15.34 22.34 -2.80
N GLY A 29 -15.99 21.20 -2.50
CA GLY A 29 -17.21 21.15 -1.71
C GLY A 29 -17.04 21.83 -0.35
N ASN A 30 -17.97 22.74 -0.04
CA ASN A 30 -17.92 23.64 1.12
C ASN A 30 -19.27 23.75 1.84
N GLN A 31 -20.17 22.77 1.72
CA GLN A 31 -21.36 22.69 2.57
C GLN A 31 -20.98 22.24 3.98
N ILE A 32 -20.00 21.34 4.08
CA ILE A 32 -19.35 20.91 5.32
C ILE A 32 -18.09 21.76 5.48
N THR A 33 -18.02 22.52 6.57
CA THR A 33 -16.99 23.54 6.82
C THR A 33 -16.50 23.47 8.25
N SER A 34 -15.41 24.17 8.57
CA SER A 34 -14.93 24.34 9.94
C SER A 34 -15.99 24.85 10.92
N ASP A 35 -17.00 25.57 10.43
CA ASP A 35 -18.01 26.24 11.26
C ASP A 35 -19.22 25.35 11.58
N ASN A 36 -19.39 24.24 10.85
CA ASN A 36 -20.54 23.35 11.01
C ASN A 36 -20.21 21.85 11.00
N VAL A 37 -18.93 21.47 10.99
CA VAL A 37 -18.49 20.07 10.98
C VAL A 37 -18.84 19.34 12.28
N ASP A 38 -19.11 20.06 13.37
CA ASP A 38 -19.63 19.50 14.62
C ASP A 38 -21.00 18.81 14.44
N ARG A 39 -21.78 19.21 13.42
CA ARG A 39 -23.04 18.56 13.00
C ARG A 39 -22.84 17.37 12.08
N LEU A 40 -21.61 17.04 11.70
CA LEU A 40 -21.34 15.89 10.84
C LEU A 40 -21.72 14.60 11.59
N GLY A 41 -22.48 13.74 10.92
CA GLY A 41 -22.91 12.48 11.51
C GLY A 41 -22.98 11.37 10.49
N LEU A 42 -22.97 10.12 10.98
CA LEU A 42 -23.10 8.96 10.11
C LEU A 42 -24.49 8.99 9.45
N SER A 43 -24.51 8.93 8.12
CA SER A 43 -25.75 8.89 7.34
C SER A 43 -26.20 7.47 7.09
N TRP A 44 -25.24 6.59 6.79
CA TRP A 44 -25.43 5.15 6.62
C TRP A 44 -24.06 4.45 6.56
N ALA A 45 -24.07 3.13 6.72
CA ALA A 45 -22.88 2.29 6.61
C ALA A 45 -23.23 0.93 6.02
N PHE A 46 -22.27 0.28 5.40
CA PHE A 46 -22.34 -1.15 5.07
C PHE A 46 -21.25 -1.91 5.79
N THR A 47 -21.62 -3.04 6.39
CA THR A 47 -20.68 -4.10 6.77
C THR A 47 -20.40 -4.93 5.53
N LEU A 48 -19.11 -5.15 5.24
CA LEU A 48 -18.66 -5.93 4.09
C LEU A 48 -18.48 -7.40 4.49
N ASP A 49 -18.69 -8.30 3.53
CA ASP A 49 -18.57 -9.75 3.74
C ASP A 49 -17.10 -10.17 3.93
N GLU A 50 -16.17 -9.50 3.25
CA GLU A 50 -14.75 -9.79 3.31
C GLU A 50 -14.08 -9.01 4.46
N PRO A 51 -13.62 -9.70 5.52
CA PRO A 51 -12.76 -9.07 6.52
C PRO A 51 -11.38 -8.80 5.92
N GLY A 52 -10.69 -7.79 6.47
CA GLY A 52 -9.30 -7.48 6.12
C GLY A 52 -9.08 -5.99 5.85
N GLY A 53 -7.84 -5.68 5.49
CA GLY A 53 -7.37 -4.33 5.21
C GLY A 53 -8.06 -3.71 4.01
N LEU A 54 -8.62 -2.52 4.21
CA LEU A 54 -9.22 -1.72 3.14
C LEU A 54 -8.31 -0.54 2.81
N GLU A 55 -7.67 -0.57 1.64
CA GLU A 55 -6.78 0.50 1.16
C GLU A 55 -7.42 1.40 0.10
N ALA A 56 -8.65 1.10 -0.32
CA ALA A 56 -9.22 1.71 -1.51
C ALA A 56 -9.64 3.17 -1.32
N THR A 57 -9.36 4.01 -2.33
CA THR A 57 -10.10 5.28 -2.49
C THR A 57 -11.39 4.98 -3.25
N PRO A 58 -12.58 5.22 -2.69
CA PRO A 58 -13.82 5.11 -3.46
C PRO A 58 -13.85 6.10 -4.62
N LEU A 59 -14.53 5.74 -5.71
CA LEU A 59 -14.99 6.68 -6.73
C LEU A 59 -16.46 7.02 -6.45
N ALA A 60 -16.86 8.27 -6.67
CA ALA A 60 -18.25 8.71 -6.58
C ALA A 60 -18.65 9.32 -7.92
N ILE A 61 -19.58 8.69 -8.63
CA ILE A 61 -19.98 9.10 -9.98
C ILE A 61 -21.50 9.00 -10.06
N ASP A 62 -22.15 10.12 -10.37
CA ASP A 62 -23.61 10.21 -10.54
C ASP A 62 -24.41 9.62 -9.35
N GLY A 63 -23.92 9.82 -8.13
CA GLY A 63 -24.56 9.32 -6.89
C GLY A 63 -24.32 7.84 -6.58
N ILE A 64 -23.43 7.16 -7.31
CA ILE A 64 -23.00 5.79 -7.05
C ILE A 64 -21.55 5.80 -6.55
N LEU A 65 -21.30 5.08 -5.45
CA LEU A 65 -19.98 4.80 -4.94
C LEU A 65 -19.45 3.49 -5.50
N TYR A 66 -18.28 3.51 -6.12
CA TYR A 66 -17.55 2.34 -6.59
C TYR A 66 -16.27 2.17 -5.79
N PHE A 67 -16.05 1.00 -5.21
CA PHE A 67 -14.86 0.76 -4.38
C PHE A 67 -14.48 -0.70 -4.36
N THR A 68 -13.23 -0.98 -4.00
CA THR A 68 -12.75 -2.34 -3.77
C THR A 68 -12.66 -2.64 -2.29
N ALA A 69 -13.04 -3.86 -1.90
CA ALA A 69 -12.76 -4.42 -0.59
C ALA A 69 -11.44 -5.23 -0.61
N ALA A 70 -11.18 -6.00 0.45
CA ALA A 70 -10.14 -7.02 0.43
C ALA A 70 -10.34 -7.96 -0.79
N ASN A 71 -9.23 -8.50 -1.33
CA ASN A 71 -9.18 -9.38 -2.51
C ASN A 71 -9.44 -8.69 -3.85
N GLY A 72 -9.66 -7.37 -3.86
CA GLY A 72 -10.04 -6.63 -5.06
C GLY A 72 -11.49 -6.85 -5.47
N THR A 73 -12.34 -7.38 -4.57
CA THR A 73 -13.79 -7.45 -4.78
C THR A 73 -14.34 -6.05 -4.97
N VAL A 74 -15.00 -5.81 -6.11
CA VAL A 74 -15.60 -4.52 -6.45
C VAL A 74 -17.04 -4.46 -5.98
N TYR A 75 -17.41 -3.34 -5.37
CA TYR A 75 -18.77 -3.01 -4.97
C TYR A 75 -19.24 -1.73 -5.68
N ALA A 76 -20.51 -1.72 -6.07
CA ALA A 76 -21.23 -0.50 -6.42
C ALA A 76 -22.35 -0.27 -5.42
N ALA A 77 -22.40 0.93 -4.83
CA ALA A 77 -23.36 1.30 -3.80
C ALA A 77 -24.07 2.60 -4.18
N ASP A 78 -25.40 2.57 -4.26
CA ASP A 78 -26.19 3.77 -4.52
C ASP A 78 -26.38 4.58 -3.24
N VAL A 79 -26.02 5.87 -3.29
CA VAL A 79 -25.95 6.74 -2.11
C VAL A 79 -27.33 7.08 -1.56
N LEU A 80 -28.34 7.15 -2.42
CA LEU A 80 -29.68 7.63 -2.07
C LEU A 80 -30.55 6.50 -1.52
N SER A 81 -30.60 5.38 -2.22
CA SER A 81 -31.33 4.17 -1.83
C SER A 81 -30.60 3.39 -0.74
N ARG A 82 -29.29 3.64 -0.55
CA ARG A 82 -28.45 2.95 0.45
C ARG A 82 -28.47 1.44 0.22
N LYS A 83 -28.27 1.03 -1.03
CA LYS A 83 -28.18 -0.38 -1.42
C LYS A 83 -26.91 -0.65 -2.20
N ILE A 84 -26.34 -1.84 -1.97
CA ILE A 84 -25.38 -2.43 -2.91
C ILE A 84 -26.17 -2.79 -4.18
N LEU A 85 -25.76 -2.21 -5.32
CA LEU A 85 -26.37 -2.46 -6.62
C LEU A 85 -25.86 -3.76 -7.22
N TRP A 86 -24.55 -3.97 -7.15
CA TRP A 86 -23.87 -5.16 -7.65
C TRP A 86 -22.51 -5.33 -6.99
N LYS A 87 -21.96 -6.55 -7.10
CA LYS A 87 -20.63 -6.96 -6.63
C LYS A 87 -19.93 -7.75 -7.73
N TYR A 88 -18.61 -7.58 -7.86
CA TYR A 88 -17.76 -8.35 -8.76
C TYR A 88 -16.54 -8.87 -8.00
N ASP A 89 -16.41 -10.20 -7.88
CA ASP A 89 -15.22 -10.85 -7.31
C ASP A 89 -14.33 -11.33 -8.46
N PRO A 90 -13.06 -10.86 -8.57
CA PRO A 90 -12.16 -11.33 -9.61
C PRO A 90 -11.80 -12.82 -9.46
N GLN A 91 -12.03 -13.45 -8.30
CA GLN A 91 -11.67 -14.84 -8.00
C GLN A 91 -10.18 -15.12 -8.25
N SER A 92 -9.31 -14.19 -7.84
CA SER A 92 -7.86 -14.27 -8.05
C SER A 92 -7.23 -15.59 -7.56
N TRP A 93 -7.84 -16.20 -6.55
CA TRP A 93 -7.46 -17.51 -6.00
C TRP A 93 -7.61 -18.68 -6.99
N LYS A 94 -8.51 -18.59 -7.97
CA LYS A 94 -8.65 -19.61 -9.03
C LYS A 94 -7.55 -19.49 -10.07
N VAL A 95 -7.14 -18.26 -10.39
CA VAL A 95 -6.17 -17.97 -11.45
C VAL A 95 -4.74 -18.18 -10.95
N SER A 96 -4.45 -17.72 -9.73
CA SER A 96 -3.11 -17.81 -9.15
C SER A 96 -3.16 -18.11 -7.65
N PRO A 97 -3.55 -19.34 -7.23
CA PRO A 97 -3.71 -19.71 -5.82
C PRO A 97 -2.42 -19.53 -5.01
N ARG A 98 -1.27 -19.69 -5.67
CA ARG A 98 0.05 -19.54 -5.05
C ARG A 98 0.37 -18.09 -4.66
N MET A 99 -0.17 -17.11 -5.37
CA MET A 99 0.13 -15.69 -5.14
C MET A 99 -0.39 -15.18 -3.79
N ILE A 100 -1.45 -15.82 -3.27
CA ILE A 100 -2.06 -15.50 -1.98
C ILE A 100 -1.12 -15.84 -0.80
N ARG A 101 -0.07 -16.63 -1.03
CA ARG A 101 0.95 -16.95 -0.01
C ARG A 101 1.89 -15.79 0.33
N GLY A 102 1.90 -14.72 -0.46
CA GLY A 102 2.82 -13.61 -0.29
C GLY A 102 2.38 -12.65 0.80
N PHE A 103 1.68 -11.59 0.39
CA PHE A 103 1.18 -10.54 1.27
C PHE A 103 -0.35 -10.53 1.28
N GLU A 104 -0.93 -9.81 2.25
CA GLU A 104 -2.37 -9.54 2.28
C GLU A 104 -2.83 -8.97 0.92
N PRO A 105 -3.87 -9.54 0.29
CA PRO A 105 -4.35 -9.15 -1.04
C PRO A 105 -5.17 -7.85 -1.00
N VAL A 106 -4.50 -6.76 -0.64
CA VAL A 106 -5.07 -5.41 -0.61
C VAL A 106 -5.26 -4.81 -2.00
N ASN A 107 -6.18 -3.86 -2.12
CA ASN A 107 -6.42 -3.11 -3.35
C ASN A 107 -6.71 -1.63 -3.06
N ARG A 108 -6.07 -0.72 -3.80
CA ARG A 108 -6.18 0.73 -3.61
C ARG A 108 -7.31 1.39 -4.40
N GLY A 109 -8.06 0.64 -5.20
CA GLY A 109 -9.26 1.12 -5.86
C GLY A 109 -9.23 0.96 -7.38
N LEU A 110 -10.07 1.74 -8.03
CA LEU A 110 -10.43 1.59 -9.44
C LEU A 110 -10.03 2.82 -10.24
N ALA A 111 -9.93 2.65 -11.56
CA ALA A 111 -10.08 3.76 -12.50
C ALA A 111 -11.49 3.76 -13.10
N TYR A 112 -11.93 4.92 -13.57
CA TYR A 112 -13.15 5.05 -14.36
C TYR A 112 -12.86 5.75 -15.69
N TRP A 113 -13.44 5.24 -16.77
CA TRP A 113 -13.43 5.92 -18.07
C TRP A 113 -14.61 5.45 -18.95
N GLN A 114 -15.43 6.40 -19.41
CA GLN A 114 -16.57 6.17 -20.32
C GLN A 114 -17.44 4.95 -19.94
N GLY A 115 -17.99 4.95 -18.73
CA GLY A 115 -18.90 3.89 -18.26
C GLY A 115 -18.20 2.57 -17.87
N LYS A 116 -16.87 2.51 -17.92
CA LYS A 116 -16.08 1.33 -17.53
C LYS A 116 -15.30 1.61 -16.26
N LEU A 117 -15.29 0.63 -15.36
CA LEU A 117 -14.38 0.56 -14.23
C LEU A 117 -13.21 -0.34 -14.58
N PHE A 118 -12.01 0.01 -14.14
CA PHE A 118 -10.81 -0.80 -14.35
C PHE A 118 -10.24 -1.26 -13.02
N LEU A 119 -10.06 -2.56 -12.89
CA LEU A 119 -9.51 -3.24 -11.72
C LEU A 119 -8.16 -3.85 -12.08
N GLY A 120 -7.13 -3.52 -11.30
CA GLY A 120 -5.91 -4.32 -11.24
C GLY A 120 -6.10 -5.43 -10.19
N ALA A 121 -6.28 -6.67 -10.64
CA ALA A 121 -6.48 -7.81 -9.76
C ALA A 121 -5.14 -8.33 -9.21
N PHE A 122 -5.17 -8.87 -7.98
CA PHE A 122 -3.96 -9.27 -7.25
C PHE A 122 -3.09 -10.31 -8.00
N ASP A 123 -3.73 -11.14 -8.83
CA ASP A 123 -3.09 -12.17 -9.67
C ASP A 123 -2.42 -11.62 -10.95
N GLY A 124 -2.39 -10.31 -11.16
CA GLY A 124 -1.75 -9.68 -12.30
C GLY A 124 -2.66 -9.44 -13.50
N ARG A 125 -3.98 -9.69 -13.39
CA ARG A 125 -4.93 -9.30 -14.45
C ARG A 125 -5.31 -7.83 -14.37
N LEU A 126 -5.50 -7.21 -15.53
CA LEU A 126 -6.23 -5.95 -15.67
C LEU A 126 -7.61 -6.28 -16.24
N ILE A 127 -8.66 -5.82 -15.57
CA ILE A 127 -10.05 -6.19 -15.87
C ILE A 127 -10.88 -4.92 -16.06
N ALA A 128 -11.63 -4.86 -17.15
CA ALA A 128 -12.65 -3.82 -17.38
C ALA A 128 -14.05 -4.36 -17.05
N ILE A 129 -14.82 -3.55 -16.33
CA ILE A 129 -16.13 -3.89 -15.79
C ILE A 129 -17.14 -2.81 -16.21
N ASP A 130 -18.32 -3.17 -16.68
CA ASP A 130 -19.40 -2.20 -16.95
C ASP A 130 -19.91 -1.62 -15.62
N ALA A 131 -19.77 -0.30 -15.44
CA ALA A 131 -20.13 0.37 -14.20
C ALA A 131 -21.61 0.21 -13.82
N ARG A 132 -22.49 -0.01 -14.79
CA ARG A 132 -23.94 -0.06 -14.56
C ARG A 132 -24.39 -1.38 -13.93
N ASN A 133 -23.71 -2.49 -14.26
CA ASN A 133 -24.19 -3.83 -13.92
C ASN A 133 -23.12 -4.79 -13.40
N GLY A 134 -21.85 -4.36 -13.31
CA GLY A 134 -20.77 -5.17 -12.77
C GLY A 134 -20.28 -6.30 -13.67
N ARG A 135 -20.71 -6.38 -14.94
CA ARG A 135 -20.27 -7.44 -15.87
C ARG A 135 -18.87 -7.14 -16.41
N GLU A 136 -18.03 -8.17 -16.47
CA GLU A 136 -16.74 -8.12 -17.16
C GLU A 136 -16.97 -7.78 -18.65
N ILE A 137 -16.19 -6.82 -19.16
CA ILE A 137 -16.15 -6.43 -20.57
C ILE A 137 -14.97 -7.13 -21.25
N TRP A 138 -13.79 -7.03 -20.62
CA TRP A 138 -12.57 -7.70 -21.05
C TRP A 138 -11.64 -7.89 -19.86
N GLN A 139 -10.70 -8.83 -19.98
CA GLN A 139 -9.55 -8.97 -19.10
C GLN A 139 -8.29 -9.28 -19.91
N THR A 140 -7.13 -8.85 -19.41
CA THR A 140 -5.82 -9.24 -19.95
C THR A 140 -4.85 -9.54 -18.82
N SER A 141 -3.94 -10.49 -19.04
CA SER A 141 -2.80 -10.66 -18.13
C SER A 141 -1.78 -9.54 -18.37
N THR A 142 -1.29 -8.93 -17.29
CA THR A 142 -0.20 -7.95 -17.37
C THR A 142 1.19 -8.61 -17.27
N LEU A 143 1.26 -9.90 -16.94
CA LEU A 143 2.49 -10.55 -16.52
C LEU A 143 3.43 -10.96 -17.66
N ASP A 144 2.98 -10.92 -18.92
CA ASP A 144 3.72 -11.28 -20.14
C ASP A 144 4.66 -12.49 -19.98
N GLY A 145 4.14 -13.72 -20.06
CA GLY A 145 4.97 -14.93 -20.19
C GLY A 145 5.69 -15.40 -18.91
N ASP A 146 5.47 -14.76 -17.77
CA ASP A 146 6.04 -15.19 -16.48
C ASP A 146 5.58 -16.59 -16.00
N GLY A 147 4.52 -17.13 -16.59
CA GLY A 147 3.94 -18.43 -16.26
C GLY A 147 3.28 -18.48 -14.87
N PRO A 148 2.88 -19.69 -14.41
CA PRO A 148 2.17 -19.90 -13.14
C PRO A 148 3.04 -19.66 -11.89
N HIS A 149 4.31 -19.29 -12.08
CA HIS A 149 5.29 -19.05 -11.02
C HIS A 149 5.72 -17.59 -10.95
N SER A 150 4.99 -16.68 -11.62
CA SER A 150 5.17 -15.26 -11.39
C SER A 150 5.04 -14.93 -9.91
N ARG A 151 5.74 -13.89 -9.47
CA ARG A 151 5.65 -13.32 -8.12
C ARG A 151 5.26 -11.85 -8.12
N LYS A 152 4.77 -11.37 -9.28
CA LYS A 152 4.29 -10.00 -9.47
C LYS A 152 2.82 -9.92 -9.06
N THR A 153 2.44 -8.91 -8.30
CA THR A 153 1.07 -8.64 -7.88
C THR A 153 0.62 -7.27 -8.36
N ILE A 154 -0.69 -7.03 -8.39
CA ILE A 154 -1.24 -5.68 -8.55
C ILE A 154 -2.03 -5.32 -7.29
N THR A 155 -1.66 -4.20 -6.67
CA THR A 155 -2.33 -3.65 -5.47
C THR A 155 -2.76 -2.20 -5.66
N GLY A 156 -2.06 -1.43 -6.50
CA GLY A 156 -2.39 -0.04 -6.82
C GLY A 156 -3.63 0.10 -7.69
N ALA A 157 -4.26 1.27 -7.62
CA ALA A 157 -5.37 1.63 -8.51
C ALA A 157 -4.83 1.96 -9.93
N PRO A 158 -5.44 1.44 -11.01
CA PRO A 158 -5.15 1.90 -12.36
C PRO A 158 -5.47 3.39 -12.52
N ARG A 159 -4.89 4.04 -13.53
CA ARG A 159 -5.34 5.36 -14.01
C ARG A 159 -5.86 5.21 -15.43
N ALA A 160 -6.99 5.85 -15.75
CA ALA A 160 -7.59 5.78 -17.07
C ALA A 160 -7.90 7.18 -17.61
N PHE A 161 -7.42 7.47 -18.82
CA PHE A 161 -7.52 8.77 -19.49
C PHE A 161 -7.24 8.60 -20.98
N ASN A 162 -7.80 9.47 -21.83
CA ASN A 162 -7.55 9.50 -23.28
C ASN A 162 -7.62 8.12 -23.99
N GLY A 163 -8.59 7.28 -23.63
CA GLY A 163 -8.77 5.95 -24.22
C GLY A 163 -7.72 4.92 -23.78
N LYS A 164 -6.91 5.23 -22.77
CA LYS A 164 -5.88 4.35 -22.23
C LYS A 164 -6.17 4.05 -20.76
N VAL A 165 -5.76 2.87 -20.33
CA VAL A 165 -5.65 2.51 -18.91
C VAL A 165 -4.22 2.06 -18.63
N VAL A 166 -3.62 2.62 -17.59
CA VAL A 166 -2.25 2.32 -17.17
C VAL A 166 -2.24 1.64 -15.82
N ILE A 167 -1.38 0.65 -15.67
CA ILE A 167 -1.19 -0.06 -14.41
C ILE A 167 0.24 -0.60 -14.32
N GLY A 168 0.78 -0.56 -13.10
CA GLY A 168 2.07 -1.14 -12.73
C GLY A 168 1.91 -2.47 -12.01
N GLN A 169 2.95 -2.86 -11.28
CA GLN A 169 2.96 -4.09 -10.48
C GLN A 169 3.82 -3.90 -9.24
N GLY A 170 3.63 -4.77 -8.23
CA GLY A 170 4.49 -4.93 -7.06
C GLY A 170 5.14 -6.30 -7.02
N GLY A 171 6.28 -6.42 -6.31
CA GLY A 171 7.01 -7.67 -6.20
C GLY A 171 8.53 -7.53 -6.17
N ALA A 172 9.07 -6.33 -5.93
CA ALA A 172 10.52 -6.13 -5.83
C ALA A 172 11.14 -7.08 -4.79
N ASP A 173 10.48 -7.24 -3.64
CA ASP A 173 10.95 -8.06 -2.52
C ASP A 173 10.95 -9.57 -2.82
N TRP A 174 10.38 -9.97 -3.96
CA TRP A 174 10.30 -11.34 -4.45
C TRP A 174 11.16 -11.59 -5.71
N GLY A 175 12.01 -10.64 -6.09
CA GLY A 175 12.93 -10.81 -7.22
C GLY A 175 12.29 -10.54 -8.58
N THR A 176 11.56 -9.42 -8.73
CA THR A 176 10.88 -9.08 -10.00
C THR A 176 11.43 -7.83 -10.66
N ARG A 177 11.27 -7.76 -12.00
CA ARG A 177 11.61 -6.59 -12.82
C ARG A 177 10.40 -5.65 -12.91
N GLY A 178 10.58 -4.40 -12.52
CA GLY A 178 9.54 -3.36 -12.55
C GLY A 178 9.19 -2.88 -13.96
N TYR A 179 7.90 -2.59 -14.17
CA TYR A 179 7.37 -1.97 -15.38
C TYR A 179 6.02 -1.30 -15.13
N LEU A 180 5.68 -0.34 -15.99
CA LEU A 180 4.33 0.21 -16.18
C LEU A 180 3.86 -0.16 -17.59
N THR A 181 2.58 -0.53 -17.74
CA THR A 181 2.01 -0.83 -19.06
C THR A 181 0.75 0.01 -19.31
N ALA A 182 0.62 0.52 -20.53
CA ALA A 182 -0.61 1.11 -21.02
C ALA A 182 -1.36 0.13 -21.92
N TYR A 183 -2.68 0.08 -21.75
CA TYR A 183 -3.59 -0.72 -22.56
C TYR A 183 -4.68 0.18 -23.14
N ASP A 184 -5.22 -0.21 -24.28
CA ASP A 184 -6.42 0.40 -24.84
C ASP A 184 -7.61 0.13 -23.90
N ALA A 185 -8.31 1.19 -23.50
CA ALA A 185 -9.37 1.12 -22.50
C ALA A 185 -10.61 0.33 -22.99
N ASN A 186 -10.78 0.17 -24.31
CA ASN A 186 -11.96 -0.51 -24.87
C ASN A 186 -11.73 -2.00 -25.13
N SER A 187 -10.50 -2.39 -25.48
CA SER A 187 -10.16 -3.76 -25.89
C SER A 187 -9.22 -4.49 -24.94
N GLY A 188 -8.55 -3.78 -24.04
CA GLY A 188 -7.50 -4.35 -23.17
C GLY A 188 -6.21 -4.67 -23.92
N LYS A 189 -6.08 -4.28 -25.20
CA LYS A 189 -4.86 -4.52 -25.98
C LYS A 189 -3.70 -3.68 -25.43
N LYS A 190 -2.55 -4.31 -25.18
CA LYS A 190 -1.31 -3.64 -24.80
C LYS A 190 -0.90 -2.63 -25.89
N LEU A 191 -0.70 -1.37 -25.49
CA LEU A 191 -0.26 -0.28 -26.37
C LEU A 191 1.26 -0.11 -26.29
N TRP A 192 1.77 0.07 -25.07
CA TRP A 192 3.19 0.21 -24.81
C TRP A 192 3.52 -0.23 -23.38
N ARG A 193 4.80 -0.53 -23.14
CA ARG A 193 5.34 -0.84 -21.81
C ARG A 193 6.62 -0.05 -21.58
N PHE A 194 6.74 0.54 -20.40
CA PHE A 194 7.97 1.15 -19.91
C PHE A 194 8.55 0.29 -18.78
N PHE A 195 9.73 -0.29 -18.99
CA PHE A 195 10.47 -0.96 -17.92
C PHE A 195 11.16 0.09 -17.05
N THR A 196 11.22 -0.14 -15.74
CA THR A 196 11.84 0.81 -14.80
C THR A 196 13.29 0.48 -14.47
N VAL A 197 13.75 -0.74 -14.79
CA VAL A 197 15.15 -1.17 -14.64
C VAL A 197 15.58 -1.99 -15.86
N PRO A 198 16.86 -1.94 -16.26
CA PRO A 198 17.36 -2.69 -17.40
C PRO A 198 17.30 -4.20 -17.13
N GLY A 199 17.11 -4.99 -18.18
CA GLY A 199 17.13 -6.44 -18.15
C GLY A 199 18.56 -6.97 -18.28
N ARG A 200 18.67 -8.21 -18.72
CA ARG A 200 19.97 -8.80 -19.07
C ARG A 200 20.63 -7.96 -20.18
N PRO A 201 21.94 -7.70 -20.14
CA PRO A 201 22.66 -7.07 -21.25
C PRO A 201 22.30 -7.70 -22.59
N GLY A 202 21.98 -6.85 -23.58
CA GLY A 202 21.49 -7.26 -24.90
C GLY A 202 19.97 -7.45 -25.03
N SER A 203 19.21 -7.51 -23.92
CA SER A 203 17.75 -7.74 -23.99
C SER A 203 16.91 -6.48 -24.31
N ASP A 204 17.44 -5.29 -24.06
CA ASP A 204 16.73 -4.02 -24.25
C ASP A 204 17.41 -3.09 -25.27
N GLU A 205 18.12 -3.63 -26.27
CA GLU A 205 18.94 -2.82 -27.20
C GLU A 205 18.15 -1.75 -27.98
N ASN A 206 16.85 -2.00 -28.18
CA ASN A 206 15.93 -1.11 -28.87
C ASN A 206 15.22 -0.09 -27.94
N ASP A 207 15.49 -0.11 -26.63
CA ASP A 207 14.96 0.85 -25.67
C ASP A 207 16.07 1.83 -25.22
N PRO A 208 16.08 3.07 -25.71
CA PRO A 208 17.08 4.07 -25.34
C PRO A 208 17.14 4.36 -23.84
N ALA A 209 16.01 4.30 -23.14
CA ALA A 209 15.95 4.56 -21.70
C ALA A 209 16.61 3.42 -20.92
N MET A 210 16.36 2.17 -21.30
CA MET A 210 17.02 1.01 -20.68
C MET A 210 18.51 0.95 -21.02
N LYS A 211 18.90 1.32 -22.25
CA LYS A 211 20.32 1.45 -22.62
C LYS A 211 21.04 2.52 -21.82
N MET A 212 20.38 3.66 -21.54
CA MET A 212 20.91 4.69 -20.65
C MET A 212 21.01 4.16 -19.21
N ALA A 213 19.93 3.56 -18.70
CA ALA A 213 19.86 3.04 -17.35
C ALA A 213 20.95 1.99 -17.10
N ALA A 214 21.17 1.05 -18.03
CA ALA A 214 22.16 -0.02 -17.93
C ALA A 214 23.59 0.45 -17.64
N LYS A 215 23.97 1.68 -18.04
CA LYS A 215 25.29 2.26 -17.71
C LYS A 215 25.52 2.47 -16.21
N SER A 216 24.43 2.51 -15.43
CA SER A 216 24.45 2.67 -13.98
C SER A 216 24.29 1.34 -13.23
N TRP A 217 24.40 0.20 -13.92
CA TRP A 217 24.34 -1.15 -13.35
C TRP A 217 25.57 -1.96 -13.72
N SER A 218 25.88 -2.95 -12.88
CA SER A 218 27.00 -3.87 -13.06
C SER A 218 26.66 -5.25 -12.50
N GLY A 219 27.43 -6.29 -12.86
CA GLY A 219 27.16 -7.66 -12.40
C GLY A 219 25.92 -8.27 -13.04
N GLU A 220 25.26 -9.20 -12.34
CA GLU A 220 24.14 -10.01 -12.86
C GLU A 220 22.78 -9.66 -12.25
N TRP A 221 22.51 -8.37 -12.01
CA TRP A 221 21.29 -7.91 -11.31
C TRP A 221 19.98 -8.49 -11.86
N TRP A 222 19.91 -8.75 -13.17
CA TRP A 222 18.72 -9.28 -13.86
C TRP A 222 18.30 -10.65 -13.34
N ARG A 223 19.19 -11.41 -12.69
CA ARG A 223 18.87 -12.72 -12.07
C ARG A 223 17.83 -12.56 -10.95
N TRP A 224 17.91 -11.47 -10.21
CA TRP A 224 16.93 -11.09 -9.17
C TRP A 224 15.89 -10.08 -9.69
N GLY A 225 15.85 -9.83 -11.00
CA GLY A 225 14.92 -8.88 -11.63
C GLY A 225 15.27 -7.39 -11.44
N GLY A 226 16.08 -7.03 -10.45
CA GLY A 226 16.54 -5.65 -10.21
C GLY A 226 15.60 -4.78 -9.39
N GLY A 227 14.31 -5.07 -9.33
CA GLY A 227 13.30 -4.30 -8.58
C GLY A 227 12.66 -3.16 -9.38
N GLY A 228 12.45 -2.00 -8.75
CA GLY A 228 11.92 -0.79 -9.38
C GLY A 228 10.42 -0.81 -9.66
N THR A 229 9.67 -1.66 -8.97
CA THR A 229 8.26 -1.94 -9.26
C THR A 229 7.35 -0.71 -9.00
N PRO A 230 6.62 -0.16 -9.98
CA PRO A 230 5.75 1.01 -9.81
C PRO A 230 4.36 0.60 -9.32
N TRP A 231 4.24 0.28 -8.03
CA TRP A 231 3.05 -0.39 -7.47
C TRP A 231 1.93 0.56 -6.98
N ASN A 232 2.13 1.88 -7.02
CA ASN A 232 1.11 2.85 -6.58
C ASN A 232 1.12 4.18 -7.34
N ALA A 233 2.16 5.00 -7.20
CA ALA A 233 2.16 6.38 -7.68
C ALA A 233 2.26 6.50 -9.22
N ILE A 234 1.16 6.96 -9.83
CA ILE A 234 1.00 7.20 -11.26
C ILE A 234 0.15 8.46 -11.41
N THR A 235 0.73 9.54 -11.93
CA THR A 235 0.01 10.82 -12.07
C THR A 235 0.02 11.27 -13.53
N TYR A 236 -1.13 11.71 -14.04
CA TYR A 236 -1.30 12.16 -15.42
C TYR A 236 -1.36 13.69 -15.48
N ASP A 237 -0.52 14.29 -16.32
CA ASP A 237 -0.56 15.71 -16.63
C ASP A 237 -1.15 15.91 -18.03
N PRO A 238 -2.42 16.35 -18.13
CA PRO A 238 -3.05 16.59 -19.43
C PRO A 238 -2.47 17.77 -20.19
N GLU A 239 -1.88 18.74 -19.50
CA GLU A 239 -1.34 19.94 -20.13
C GLU A 239 -0.03 19.64 -20.86
N LEU A 240 0.82 18.82 -20.24
CA LEU A 240 2.10 18.42 -20.81
C LEU A 240 2.03 17.11 -21.62
N ASN A 241 0.89 16.42 -21.58
CA ASN A 241 0.67 15.07 -22.10
C ASN A 241 1.68 14.05 -21.54
N ARG A 242 1.81 14.03 -20.20
CA ARG A 242 2.83 13.21 -19.51
C ARG A 242 2.25 12.32 -18.43
N LEU A 243 2.90 11.18 -18.25
CA LEU A 243 2.75 10.34 -17.09
C LEU A 243 3.97 10.49 -16.20
N TYR A 244 3.74 10.77 -14.93
CA TYR A 244 4.75 10.66 -13.89
C TYR A 244 4.58 9.33 -13.19
N ILE A 245 5.69 8.60 -13.05
CA ILE A 245 5.75 7.25 -12.49
C ILE A 245 6.67 7.28 -11.28
N GLY A 246 6.16 6.89 -10.13
CA GLY A 246 6.97 6.60 -8.95
C GLY A 246 7.48 5.17 -8.98
N THR A 247 8.80 4.96 -8.92
CA THR A 247 9.41 3.62 -8.97
C THR A 247 9.81 3.11 -7.58
N GLY A 248 9.77 1.79 -7.43
CA GLY A 248 10.02 1.11 -6.16
C GLY A 248 11.50 0.90 -5.80
N ASN A 249 11.68 0.14 -4.72
CA ASN A 249 12.96 -0.31 -4.16
C ASN A 249 13.67 -1.36 -5.04
N ALA A 250 14.91 -1.65 -4.68
CA ALA A 250 15.76 -2.61 -5.36
C ALA A 250 15.36 -4.08 -5.13
N SER A 251 15.86 -4.94 -6.01
CA SER A 251 15.93 -6.39 -5.77
C SER A 251 17.27 -6.95 -6.24
N VAL A 252 18.10 -7.52 -5.37
CA VAL A 252 18.04 -7.50 -3.89
C VAL A 252 18.44 -6.13 -3.30
N TYR A 253 18.34 -5.93 -1.98
CA TYR A 253 18.61 -4.62 -1.36
C TYR A 253 20.10 -4.33 -1.26
N ASP A 254 20.94 -5.34 -0.96
CA ASP A 254 22.38 -5.13 -0.82
C ASP A 254 23.02 -4.71 -2.17
N PRO A 255 23.51 -3.46 -2.27
CA PRO A 255 24.05 -2.95 -3.52
C PRO A 255 25.38 -3.62 -3.90
N ARG A 256 26.12 -4.22 -2.96
CA ARG A 256 27.39 -4.92 -3.23
C ARG A 256 27.16 -6.20 -4.01
N LEU A 257 26.02 -6.87 -3.77
CA LEU A 257 25.61 -8.05 -4.52
C LEU A 257 24.89 -7.66 -5.81
N ARG A 258 23.94 -6.73 -5.73
CA ARG A 258 23.11 -6.32 -6.88
C ARG A 258 23.92 -5.63 -7.97
N SER A 259 24.85 -4.75 -7.60
CA SER A 259 25.67 -3.97 -8.54
C SER A 259 27.08 -3.76 -7.98
N PRO A 260 27.97 -4.77 -8.09
CA PRO A 260 29.26 -4.80 -7.40
C PRO A 260 30.20 -3.64 -7.73
N ALA A 261 30.19 -3.15 -8.97
CA ALA A 261 31.01 -2.00 -9.39
C ALA A 261 30.38 -0.64 -9.03
N GLY A 262 29.27 -0.63 -8.27
CA GLY A 262 28.55 0.57 -7.89
C GLY A 262 27.53 1.01 -8.94
N GLY A 263 27.39 2.33 -9.11
CA GLY A 263 26.40 2.93 -9.99
C GLY A 263 25.08 3.26 -9.30
N ASP A 264 24.34 4.20 -9.90
CA ASP A 264 23.09 4.74 -9.38
C ASP A 264 21.91 3.76 -9.45
N ASN A 265 22.02 2.72 -10.28
CA ASN A 265 21.00 1.71 -10.52
C ASN A 265 19.65 2.31 -10.98
N LEU A 266 19.67 3.06 -12.07
CA LEU A 266 18.49 3.70 -12.64
C LEU A 266 17.46 2.66 -13.15
N PHE A 267 16.15 2.88 -13.02
CA PHE A 267 15.47 3.99 -12.35
C PHE A 267 14.91 3.54 -11.00
N LEU A 268 15.69 2.88 -10.15
CA LEU A 268 15.26 2.58 -8.77
C LEU A 268 14.94 3.86 -8.00
N ALA A 269 13.92 3.82 -7.14
CA ALA A 269 13.50 4.93 -6.26
C ALA A 269 13.58 6.30 -6.96
N SER A 270 12.80 6.46 -8.02
CA SER A 270 12.82 7.60 -8.93
C SER A 270 11.41 8.08 -9.26
N ILE A 271 11.29 9.37 -9.54
CA ILE A 271 10.16 9.93 -10.28
C ILE A 271 10.58 9.96 -11.75
N VAL A 272 9.81 9.32 -12.63
CA VAL A 272 10.09 9.22 -14.06
C VAL A 272 8.94 9.82 -14.85
N ALA A 273 9.24 10.74 -15.76
CA ALA A 273 8.27 11.25 -16.73
C ALA A 273 8.37 10.47 -18.05
N VAL A 274 7.24 10.01 -18.55
CA VAL A 274 7.10 9.39 -19.86
C VAL A 274 5.99 10.07 -20.65
N ASP A 275 6.10 10.01 -21.97
CA ASP A 275 5.07 10.42 -22.90
C ASP A 275 3.85 9.49 -22.79
N VAL A 276 2.65 10.06 -22.69
CA VAL A 276 1.39 9.32 -22.48
C VAL A 276 1.05 8.39 -23.65
N ASP A 277 1.34 8.81 -24.87
CA ASP A 277 0.89 8.09 -26.06
C ASP A 277 1.83 6.95 -26.44
N THR A 278 3.12 7.13 -26.19
CA THR A 278 4.18 6.22 -26.65
C THR A 278 4.90 5.47 -25.53
N GLY A 279 4.79 5.94 -24.28
CA GLY A 279 5.59 5.43 -23.16
C GLY A 279 7.07 5.82 -23.22
N ARG A 280 7.45 6.69 -24.16
CA ARG A 280 8.84 7.13 -24.34
C ARG A 280 9.30 7.96 -23.14
N TYR A 281 10.47 7.64 -22.61
CA TYR A 281 11.15 8.40 -21.57
C TYR A 281 11.31 9.89 -21.92
N ILE A 282 11.10 10.77 -20.94
CA ILE A 282 11.29 12.22 -21.05
C ILE A 282 12.38 12.70 -20.08
N TRP A 283 12.14 12.55 -18.77
CA TRP A 283 13.08 12.94 -17.72
C TRP A 283 12.93 12.02 -16.50
N HIS A 284 13.91 12.00 -15.59
CA HIS A 284 13.76 11.39 -14.27
C HIS A 284 14.44 12.23 -13.19
N TYR A 285 14.01 12.04 -11.95
CA TYR A 285 14.71 12.47 -10.74
C TYR A 285 14.80 11.29 -9.77
N GLN A 286 16.01 10.90 -9.39
CA GLN A 286 16.22 9.76 -8.50
C GLN A 286 16.32 10.23 -7.05
N VAL A 287 15.32 9.87 -6.23
CA VAL A 287 15.26 10.29 -4.82
C VAL A 287 16.23 9.50 -3.94
N ASN A 288 16.62 8.29 -4.34
CA ASN A 288 17.60 7.46 -3.63
C ASN A 288 18.54 6.72 -4.60
N PRO A 289 19.63 7.37 -5.04
CA PRO A 289 20.66 6.70 -5.83
C PRO A 289 21.24 5.48 -5.12
N ARG A 290 21.48 4.42 -5.90
CA ARG A 290 22.02 3.14 -5.42
C ARG A 290 21.21 2.55 -4.25
N GLU A 291 19.89 2.66 -4.26
CA GLU A 291 18.94 2.23 -3.20
C GLU A 291 19.36 0.94 -2.43
N ALA A 292 19.20 0.92 -1.09
CA ALA A 292 19.68 -0.19 -0.24
C ALA A 292 18.85 -0.50 1.03
N TRP A 293 17.72 0.16 1.22
CA TRP A 293 16.99 0.23 2.50
C TRP A 293 15.47 0.06 2.38
N ASP A 294 15.00 -0.41 1.24
CA ASP A 294 13.58 -0.44 0.91
C ASP A 294 12.96 0.96 0.71
N TYR A 295 13.74 1.92 0.24
CA TYR A 295 13.22 3.23 -0.10
C TYR A 295 12.59 3.25 -1.50
N LYS A 296 11.45 3.91 -1.59
CA LYS A 296 10.55 3.87 -2.75
C LYS A 296 10.07 5.29 -3.05
N ALA A 297 9.94 5.59 -4.33
CA ALA A 297 9.28 6.79 -4.83
C ALA A 297 7.82 6.52 -5.22
N THR A 298 7.21 5.48 -4.66
CA THR A 298 5.85 5.01 -5.03
C THR A 298 4.74 5.67 -4.21
N THR A 299 5.05 6.69 -3.39
CA THR A 299 4.06 7.50 -2.69
C THR A 299 3.38 8.49 -3.64
N ASP A 300 2.11 8.81 -3.39
CA ASP A 300 1.31 9.67 -4.29
C ASP A 300 2.07 10.97 -4.66
N MET A 301 1.91 11.42 -5.91
CA MET A 301 2.55 12.63 -6.43
C MET A 301 1.47 13.67 -6.74
N THR A 302 1.59 14.85 -6.14
CA THR A 302 0.63 15.93 -6.35
C THR A 302 1.20 16.98 -7.29
N LEU A 303 0.43 17.38 -8.31
CA LEU A 303 0.75 18.48 -9.19
C LEU A 303 0.12 19.77 -8.67
N ALA A 304 0.85 20.87 -8.75
CA ALA A 304 0.33 22.19 -8.41
C ALA A 304 1.05 23.28 -9.20
N GLU A 305 0.57 24.51 -9.07
CA GLU A 305 1.31 25.68 -9.49
C GLU A 305 1.59 26.57 -8.29
N ALA A 306 2.80 27.12 -8.21
CA ALA A 306 3.18 27.99 -7.11
C ALA A 306 4.11 29.11 -7.58
N GLU A 307 4.06 30.24 -6.86
CA GLU A 307 5.02 31.33 -6.96
C GLU A 307 6.33 30.92 -6.26
N ILE A 308 7.42 30.73 -7.02
CA ILE A 308 8.73 30.34 -6.48
C ILE A 308 9.81 31.22 -7.11
N GLY A 309 10.52 31.97 -6.28
CA GLY A 309 11.54 32.92 -6.74
C GLY A 309 10.97 34.00 -7.66
N GLY A 310 9.79 34.54 -7.31
CA GLY A 310 9.10 35.60 -8.07
C GLY A 310 8.58 35.19 -9.45
N LYS A 311 8.44 33.88 -9.70
CA LYS A 311 7.90 33.36 -10.96
C LYS A 311 6.94 32.21 -10.66
N ARG A 312 5.84 32.16 -11.41
CA ARG A 312 4.92 31.01 -11.41
C ARG A 312 5.63 29.77 -11.97
N ARG A 313 5.54 28.65 -11.27
CA ARG A 313 6.15 27.36 -11.61
C ARG A 313 5.11 26.26 -11.58
N LYS A 314 5.21 25.34 -12.54
CA LYS A 314 4.48 24.07 -12.57
C LYS A 314 5.27 23.05 -11.76
N ILE A 315 4.74 22.68 -10.60
CA ILE A 315 5.46 21.83 -9.66
C ILE A 315 4.84 20.44 -9.53
N LEU A 316 5.70 19.49 -9.18
CA LEU A 316 5.35 18.17 -8.68
C LEU A 316 5.89 18.06 -7.25
N MET A 317 5.03 17.62 -6.33
CA MET A 317 5.34 17.44 -4.92
C MET A 317 5.28 15.96 -4.56
N GLN A 318 6.26 15.48 -3.79
CA GLN A 318 6.25 14.10 -3.30
C GLN A 318 6.95 14.00 -1.92
N ALA A 319 6.37 13.20 -1.04
CA ALA A 319 6.97 12.73 0.21
C ALA A 319 7.31 11.23 0.08
N PRO A 320 8.42 10.82 -0.56
CA PRO A 320 8.79 9.42 -0.63
C PRO A 320 9.16 8.84 0.75
N THR A 321 9.37 7.53 0.80
CA THR A 321 9.65 6.82 2.06
C THR A 321 10.92 7.32 2.76
N ASN A 322 11.87 7.93 2.04
CA ASN A 322 13.19 8.32 2.55
C ASN A 322 13.18 9.50 3.55
N GLY A 323 12.03 10.13 3.78
CA GLY A 323 11.86 11.17 4.80
C GLY A 323 12.18 12.60 4.38
N PHE A 324 12.50 12.84 3.11
CA PHE A 324 12.54 14.19 2.53
C PHE A 324 11.23 14.52 1.80
N PHE A 325 10.87 15.79 1.74
CA PHE A 325 9.78 16.31 0.93
C PHE A 325 10.34 17.04 -0.29
N TYR A 326 10.02 16.57 -1.49
CA TYR A 326 10.57 17.10 -2.73
C TYR A 326 9.57 18.01 -3.42
N VAL A 327 10.06 19.15 -3.92
CA VAL A 327 9.38 19.97 -4.93
C VAL A 327 10.23 19.95 -6.18
N LEU A 328 9.67 19.45 -7.27
CA LEU A 328 10.32 19.42 -8.59
C LEU A 328 9.59 20.35 -9.55
N ASP A 329 10.32 20.89 -10.51
CA ASP A 329 9.74 21.43 -11.73
C ASP A 329 9.22 20.26 -12.59
N ARG A 330 7.90 20.16 -12.81
CA ARG A 330 7.32 18.99 -13.49
C ARG A 330 7.57 19.00 -15.01
N GLU A 331 7.98 20.14 -15.57
CA GLU A 331 8.34 20.26 -16.98
C GLU A 331 9.73 19.67 -17.26
N THR A 332 10.65 19.78 -16.31
CA THR A 332 12.07 19.45 -16.52
C THR A 332 12.61 18.34 -15.61
N GLY A 333 11.92 18.01 -14.53
CA GLY A 333 12.38 17.08 -13.50
C GLY A 333 13.41 17.68 -12.55
N ARG A 334 13.74 18.96 -12.67
CA ARG A 334 14.74 19.62 -11.83
C ARG A 334 14.21 19.79 -10.42
N VAL A 335 14.99 19.36 -9.42
CA VAL A 335 14.69 19.64 -8.01
C VAL A 335 14.78 21.14 -7.72
N ILE A 336 13.72 21.66 -7.12
CA ILE A 336 13.60 23.05 -6.68
C ILE A 336 14.00 23.14 -5.20
N SER A 337 13.47 22.24 -4.37
CA SER A 337 13.79 22.15 -2.94
C SER A 337 13.54 20.75 -2.42
N ALA A 338 14.27 20.37 -1.36
CA ALA A 338 14.06 19.10 -0.68
C ALA A 338 14.54 19.15 0.77
N GLU A 339 13.62 19.10 1.73
CA GLU A 339 13.93 19.14 3.17
C GLU A 339 13.34 17.97 3.95
N LYS A 340 13.88 17.72 5.14
CA LYS A 340 13.48 16.60 6.01
C LYS A 340 12.09 16.85 6.60
N LEU A 341 11.19 15.87 6.45
CA LEU A 341 9.85 15.87 7.06
C LEU A 341 9.87 15.63 8.58
N GLY A 342 10.97 15.09 9.09
CA GLY A 342 11.14 14.71 10.47
C GLY A 342 12.50 14.06 10.68
N LYS A 343 12.55 12.97 11.43
CA LYS A 343 13.82 12.30 11.75
C LYS A 343 14.35 11.55 10.53
N VAL A 344 15.50 12.01 10.02
CA VAL A 344 16.22 11.39 8.89
C VAL A 344 17.71 11.31 9.22
N THR A 345 18.26 10.10 9.23
CA THR A 345 19.65 9.83 9.61
C THR A 345 20.49 9.21 8.50
N TRP A 346 19.90 8.83 7.36
CA TRP A 346 20.67 8.23 6.27
C TRP A 346 21.46 9.25 5.44
N ALA A 347 20.91 10.47 5.31
CA ALA A 347 21.53 11.59 4.63
C ALA A 347 21.40 12.88 5.47
N ASP A 348 22.39 13.75 5.34
CA ASP A 348 22.39 15.04 6.04
C ASP A 348 21.47 16.06 5.37
N LYS A 349 21.47 16.09 4.03
CA LYS A 349 20.64 16.97 3.20
C LYS A 349 20.55 16.46 1.76
N ILE A 350 19.75 17.13 0.93
CA ILE A 350 19.87 17.06 -0.53
C ILE A 350 20.69 18.26 -1.00
N ASP A 351 21.80 18.02 -1.71
CA ASP A 351 22.57 19.09 -2.34
C ASP A 351 21.87 19.56 -3.62
N LEU A 352 21.25 20.73 -3.58
CA LEU A 352 20.50 21.28 -4.72
C LEU A 352 21.37 21.64 -5.94
N LYS A 353 22.70 21.70 -5.80
CA LYS A 353 23.60 21.88 -6.95
C LYS A 353 23.70 20.60 -7.79
N THR A 354 23.77 19.46 -7.12
CA THR A 354 23.89 18.14 -7.76
C THR A 354 22.55 17.43 -7.90
N GLY A 355 21.56 17.82 -7.10
CA GLY A 355 20.29 17.12 -6.94
C GLY A 355 20.41 15.80 -6.17
N ARG A 356 21.51 15.59 -5.42
CA ARG A 356 21.83 14.29 -4.81
C ARG A 356 21.81 14.35 -3.28
N PRO A 357 21.46 13.26 -2.60
CA PRO A 357 21.63 13.17 -1.15
C PRO A 357 23.10 13.21 -0.76
N VAL A 358 23.40 13.92 0.32
CA VAL A 358 24.69 13.84 1.02
C VAL A 358 24.56 12.73 2.07
N GLU A 359 24.91 11.52 1.68
CA GLU A 359 24.83 10.32 2.54
C GLU A 359 25.82 10.38 3.70
N ARG A 360 25.41 9.86 4.86
CA ARG A 360 26.34 9.69 5.99
C ARG A 360 27.29 8.52 5.72
N PRO A 361 28.55 8.58 6.22
CA PRO A 361 29.49 7.47 6.06
C PRO A 361 28.96 6.16 6.65
N GLY A 362 29.21 5.04 5.96
CA GLY A 362 28.89 3.68 6.43
C GLY A 362 27.40 3.35 6.49
N ILE A 363 26.54 4.17 5.87
CA ILE A 363 25.08 4.03 5.98
C ILE A 363 24.51 2.81 5.22
N ARG A 364 25.33 2.12 4.43
CA ARG A 364 24.96 0.93 3.66
C ARG A 364 25.54 -0.33 4.29
N TYR A 365 25.67 -0.32 5.63
CA TYR A 365 25.98 -1.48 6.47
C TYR A 365 27.22 -2.26 5.99
N GLU A 366 28.18 -1.57 5.38
CA GLU A 366 29.36 -2.18 4.78
C GLU A 366 30.30 -2.77 5.84
N SER A 367 30.32 -2.15 7.02
CA SER A 367 31.22 -2.49 8.14
C SER A 367 30.51 -3.10 9.35
N GLY A 368 29.20 -3.41 9.23
CA GLY A 368 28.41 -3.98 10.32
C GLY A 368 26.97 -3.46 10.37
N PRO A 369 26.22 -3.80 11.45
CA PRO A 369 24.84 -3.36 11.64
C PRO A 369 24.70 -1.85 11.68
N VAL A 370 23.71 -1.31 10.96
CA VAL A 370 23.43 0.14 10.93
C VAL A 370 21.94 0.39 11.15
N THR A 371 21.62 1.24 12.11
CA THR A 371 20.25 1.69 12.39
C THR A 371 19.99 3.03 11.73
N ILE A 372 18.93 3.11 10.91
CA ILE A 372 18.58 4.32 10.18
C ILE A 372 17.12 4.73 10.38
N TRP A 373 16.88 6.04 10.23
CA TRP A 373 15.56 6.63 10.06
C TRP A 373 15.48 7.35 8.71
N PRO A 374 14.36 7.22 8.00
CA PRO A 374 13.28 6.26 8.26
C PRO A 374 13.74 4.81 8.02
N GLY A 375 13.08 3.84 8.63
CA GLY A 375 13.24 2.42 8.30
C GLY A 375 12.53 2.02 7.01
N THR A 376 12.33 0.72 6.79
CA THR A 376 11.71 0.16 5.56
C THR A 376 10.29 0.67 5.30
N ILE A 377 9.55 1.01 6.35
CA ILE A 377 8.16 1.51 6.23
C ILE A 377 8.11 2.98 5.75
N GLY A 378 9.24 3.69 5.81
CA GLY A 378 9.36 5.09 5.45
C GLY A 378 8.85 6.09 6.49
N ALA A 379 9.15 7.37 6.26
CA ALA A 379 8.49 8.47 6.97
C ALA A 379 7.05 8.70 6.47
N HIS A 380 6.78 8.23 5.25
CA HIS A 380 5.49 8.24 4.58
C HIS A 380 5.46 7.03 3.63
N ASN A 381 4.28 6.46 3.38
CA ASN A 381 4.12 5.27 2.54
C ASN A 381 2.94 5.50 1.57
N TRP A 382 2.18 4.46 1.21
CA TRP A 382 1.11 4.55 0.21
C TRP A 382 -0.11 5.34 0.65
N GLN A 383 -0.31 5.56 1.94
CA GLN A 383 -1.48 6.30 2.43
C GLN A 383 -1.48 7.69 1.78
N ALA A 384 -2.62 8.16 1.31
CA ALA A 384 -2.62 9.41 0.57
C ALA A 384 -2.19 10.63 1.41
N MET A 385 -1.33 11.48 0.86
CA MET A 385 -1.23 12.89 1.24
C MET A 385 -2.28 13.72 0.46
N ALA A 386 -2.56 14.95 0.91
CA ALA A 386 -3.46 15.85 0.19
C ALA A 386 -2.94 17.29 0.19
N TYR A 387 -3.20 18.05 -0.85
CA TYR A 387 -2.79 19.45 -0.99
C TYR A 387 -4.01 20.37 -1.04
N SER A 388 -4.03 21.42 -0.23
CA SER A 388 -5.07 22.45 -0.34
C SER A 388 -4.54 23.68 -1.08
N PRO A 389 -5.11 24.08 -2.22
CA PRO A 389 -4.75 25.33 -2.88
C PRO A 389 -5.14 26.58 -2.06
N GLN A 390 -6.07 26.44 -1.09
CA GLN A 390 -6.50 27.55 -0.23
C GLN A 390 -5.47 27.87 0.84
N THR A 391 -4.98 26.86 1.57
CA THR A 391 -3.96 27.04 2.62
C THR A 391 -2.55 26.98 2.06
N LYS A 392 -2.39 26.43 0.85
CA LYS A 392 -1.11 26.10 0.19
C LYS A 392 -0.29 25.08 0.98
N LEU A 393 -0.93 24.29 1.84
CA LEU A 393 -0.28 23.26 2.65
C LEU A 393 -0.50 21.87 2.06
N VAL A 394 0.46 20.99 2.31
CA VAL A 394 0.36 19.54 2.06
C VAL A 394 0.20 18.81 3.38
N TYR A 395 -0.82 18.00 3.49
CA TYR A 395 -1.13 17.20 4.68
C TYR A 395 -0.63 15.78 4.47
N ILE A 396 0.22 15.29 5.39
CA ILE A 396 0.99 14.05 5.23
C ILE A 396 0.77 13.14 6.45
N PRO A 397 0.40 11.85 6.25
CA PRO A 397 0.48 10.82 7.27
C PRO A 397 1.95 10.46 7.53
N TYR A 398 2.58 11.19 8.47
CA TYR A 398 3.97 10.96 8.88
C TYR A 398 4.07 9.76 9.81
N MET A 399 5.18 9.03 9.71
CA MET A 399 5.54 7.89 10.53
C MET A 399 6.99 7.98 11.00
N GLN A 400 7.27 7.44 12.19
CA GLN A 400 8.65 7.29 12.66
C GLN A 400 8.89 5.88 13.19
N LEU A 401 9.77 5.16 12.50
CA LEU A 401 10.24 3.85 12.92
C LEU A 401 11.63 3.61 12.32
N PRO A 402 12.65 3.26 13.10
CA PRO A 402 13.95 2.89 12.56
C PRO A 402 13.95 1.45 12.06
N THR A 403 14.95 1.17 11.23
CA THR A 403 15.34 -0.19 10.91
C THR A 403 16.85 -0.35 11.04
N THR A 404 17.28 -1.40 11.74
CA THR A 404 18.66 -1.88 11.73
C THR A 404 18.86 -2.84 10.57
N PHE A 405 19.80 -2.55 9.68
CA PHE A 405 20.20 -3.41 8.57
C PHE A 405 21.55 -4.07 8.87
N THR A 406 21.68 -5.35 8.54
CA THR A 406 22.93 -6.11 8.66
C THR A 406 23.11 -7.03 7.46
N SER A 407 24.30 -7.02 6.86
CA SER A 407 24.63 -7.89 5.74
C SER A 407 26.12 -8.25 5.72
N THR A 408 26.45 -9.54 5.94
CA THR A 408 27.76 -10.11 5.60
C THR A 408 27.73 -10.62 4.16
N PRO A 409 28.85 -10.70 3.42
CA PRO A 409 28.84 -11.21 2.05
C PRO A 409 28.21 -12.60 1.91
N GLU A 410 28.52 -13.51 2.85
CA GLU A 410 27.99 -14.88 2.86
C GLU A 410 26.48 -14.89 3.11
N ASP A 411 26.00 -14.14 4.11
CA ASP A 411 24.57 -14.05 4.42
C ASP A 411 23.79 -13.38 3.28
N ALA A 412 24.37 -12.35 2.64
CA ALA A 412 23.76 -11.63 1.54
C ALA A 412 23.44 -12.57 0.38
N GLN A 413 24.43 -13.39 -0.03
CA GLN A 413 24.26 -14.34 -1.12
C GLN A 413 23.21 -15.41 -0.75
N ALA A 414 23.32 -16.01 0.43
CA ALA A 414 22.40 -17.04 0.88
C ALA A 414 20.94 -16.54 0.92
N LEU A 415 20.71 -15.31 1.40
CA LEU A 415 19.39 -14.69 1.44
C LEU A 415 18.89 -14.30 0.05
N ALA A 416 19.76 -13.81 -0.83
CA ALA A 416 19.39 -13.46 -2.20
C ALA A 416 18.97 -14.69 -3.00
N ASP A 417 19.68 -15.80 -2.85
CA ASP A 417 19.44 -17.05 -3.58
C ASP A 417 18.08 -17.67 -3.25
N LEU A 418 17.48 -17.34 -2.10
CA LEU A 418 16.10 -17.73 -1.76
C LEU A 418 15.09 -17.28 -2.83
N THR A 419 15.35 -16.17 -3.52
CA THR A 419 14.46 -15.66 -4.57
C THR A 419 14.74 -16.28 -5.94
N LEU A 420 15.83 -17.02 -6.15
CA LEU A 420 16.13 -17.61 -7.46
C LEU A 420 15.25 -18.83 -7.77
N ASP A 421 14.90 -19.63 -6.76
CA ASP A 421 13.99 -20.77 -6.93
C ASP A 421 12.53 -20.28 -7.04
N LYS A 422 12.11 -19.97 -8.27
CA LYS A 422 10.75 -19.51 -8.59
C LYS A 422 9.66 -20.51 -8.27
N THR A 423 9.98 -21.78 -7.96
CA THR A 423 8.96 -22.76 -7.53
C THR A 423 8.55 -22.57 -6.06
N LYS A 424 9.38 -21.87 -5.27
CA LYS A 424 9.11 -21.53 -3.86
C LYS A 424 8.78 -20.04 -3.70
N MET A 425 7.84 -19.72 -2.82
CA MET A 425 7.54 -18.33 -2.40
C MET A 425 8.40 -18.01 -1.19
N ARG A 426 9.65 -17.59 -1.40
CA ARG A 426 10.57 -17.22 -0.31
C ARG A 426 10.97 -15.76 -0.42
N PHE A 427 10.90 -15.07 0.71
CA PHE A 427 11.33 -13.69 0.87
C PHE A 427 12.85 -13.66 1.04
N GLY A 428 13.54 -12.90 0.20
CA GLY A 428 15.00 -12.88 0.17
C GLY A 428 15.53 -11.61 -0.47
N ILE A 429 16.03 -10.70 0.35
CA ILE A 429 16.40 -9.34 -0.07
C ILE A 429 17.89 -9.05 0.08
N GLY A 430 18.72 -10.08 0.26
CA GLY A 430 20.17 -9.96 0.36
C GLY A 430 20.69 -9.21 1.60
N ALA A 431 19.83 -8.97 2.60
CA ALA A 431 20.19 -8.38 3.88
C ALA A 431 19.20 -8.84 4.96
N THR A 432 19.62 -8.79 6.22
CA THR A 432 18.71 -8.90 7.36
C THR A 432 18.31 -7.52 7.85
N PHE A 433 17.08 -7.39 8.33
CA PHE A 433 16.61 -6.15 8.93
C PHE A 433 15.74 -6.39 10.15
N ARG A 434 15.80 -5.44 11.09
CA ARG A 434 14.97 -5.44 12.29
C ARG A 434 14.53 -4.02 12.62
N SER A 435 13.22 -3.81 12.65
CA SER A 435 12.64 -2.59 13.21
C SER A 435 12.38 -2.76 14.70
N ALA A 436 12.66 -1.73 15.48
CA ALA A 436 12.48 -1.71 16.92
C ALA A 436 12.21 -0.28 17.39
N VAL A 437 11.61 -0.13 18.57
CA VAL A 437 11.51 1.16 19.25
C VAL A 437 12.86 1.44 19.92
N ILE A 438 13.52 2.54 19.53
CA ILE A 438 14.81 2.96 20.09
C ILE A 438 14.63 4.30 20.80
N ASP A 439 13.91 5.23 20.17
CA ASP A 439 13.56 6.52 20.74
C ASP A 439 12.09 6.59 21.16
N LYS A 440 11.79 7.59 21.99
CA LYS A 440 10.43 7.88 22.50
C LYS A 440 9.38 8.01 21.40
N GLU A 441 9.73 8.55 20.24
CA GLU A 441 8.79 8.81 19.13
C GLU A 441 8.72 7.65 18.11
N ASP A 442 9.52 6.60 18.28
CA ASP A 442 9.45 5.43 17.42
C ASP A 442 8.19 4.61 17.69
N GLY A 443 7.60 4.04 16.64
CA GLY A 443 6.31 3.35 16.74
C GLY A 443 5.10 4.28 16.76
N LYS A 444 5.31 5.58 16.47
CA LYS A 444 4.25 6.60 16.45
C LYS A 444 4.18 7.31 15.09
N GLY A 445 3.03 7.91 14.83
CA GLY A 445 2.78 8.71 13.63
C GLY A 445 2.48 10.18 13.95
N ALA A 446 2.19 10.96 12.90
CA ALA A 446 1.60 12.28 13.02
C ALA A 446 0.79 12.64 11.77
N LEU A 447 -0.24 13.46 11.93
CA LEU A 447 -0.78 14.25 10.83
C LEU A 447 0.07 15.52 10.74
N LEU A 448 0.83 15.66 9.65
CA LEU A 448 1.75 16.76 9.43
C LEU A 448 1.18 17.69 8.35
N ALA A 449 1.00 18.97 8.65
CA ALA A 449 0.82 19.97 7.61
C ALA A 449 2.16 20.61 7.26
N TRP A 450 2.54 20.50 6.00
CA TRP A 450 3.81 20.93 5.46
C TRP A 450 3.59 22.10 4.50
N ASP A 451 4.35 23.17 4.69
CA ASP A 451 4.47 24.25 3.71
C ASP A 451 5.50 23.79 2.64
N PRO A 452 5.07 23.49 1.40
CA PRO A 452 5.97 22.98 0.37
C PRO A 452 6.95 24.05 -0.12
N ILE A 453 6.64 25.34 0.03
CA ILE A 453 7.49 26.44 -0.44
C ILE A 453 8.45 26.86 0.66
N GLY A 454 7.94 27.05 1.88
CA GLY A 454 8.74 27.34 3.06
C GLY A 454 9.53 26.14 3.58
N GLN A 455 9.25 24.93 3.10
CA GLN A 455 9.90 23.67 3.46
C GLN A 455 9.95 23.43 4.98
N LYS A 456 8.80 23.64 5.64
CA LYS A 456 8.67 23.47 7.09
C LYS A 456 7.27 23.02 7.48
N ALA A 457 7.17 22.42 8.67
CA ALA A 457 5.88 22.11 9.27
C ALA A 457 5.13 23.41 9.62
N ALA A 458 3.91 23.56 9.13
CA ALA A 458 2.99 24.61 9.58
C ALA A 458 2.35 24.23 10.92
N TRP A 459 1.93 22.97 11.04
CA TRP A 459 1.43 22.37 12.27
C TRP A 459 1.57 20.84 12.24
N ARG A 460 1.44 20.20 13.41
CA ARG A 460 1.61 18.76 13.57
C ARG A 460 0.69 18.23 14.67
N VAL A 461 -0.06 17.17 14.38
CA VAL A 461 -0.90 16.46 15.36
C VAL A 461 -0.33 15.05 15.61
N PRO A 462 0.21 14.76 16.80
CA PRO A 462 0.76 13.44 17.13
C PRO A 462 -0.28 12.31 17.05
N ARG A 463 0.16 11.13 16.63
CA ARG A 463 -0.66 9.90 16.62
C ARG A 463 -0.01 8.83 17.49
N LYS A 464 -0.84 8.12 18.27
CA LYS A 464 -0.37 7.06 19.17
C LYS A 464 0.31 5.91 18.42
N TYR A 465 -0.23 5.53 17.26
CA TYR A 465 0.24 4.40 16.47
C TYR A 465 0.76 4.84 15.10
N LEU A 466 1.55 3.97 14.47
CA LEU A 466 1.89 4.04 13.05
C LEU A 466 0.66 3.75 12.16
N TRP A 467 0.85 3.83 10.85
CA TRP A 467 -0.08 3.26 9.86
C TRP A 467 -1.49 3.87 9.90
N ASN A 468 -1.58 5.16 10.20
CA ASN A 468 -2.83 5.92 10.10
C ASN A 468 -3.20 6.16 8.63
N GLY A 469 -4.47 6.42 8.36
CA GLY A 469 -4.99 6.50 7.01
C GLY A 469 -4.61 7.74 6.21
N GLY A 470 -4.93 7.64 4.91
CA GLY A 470 -4.76 8.73 3.97
C GLY A 470 -5.67 9.92 4.25
N ILE A 471 -5.44 11.01 3.52
CA ILE A 471 -6.00 12.32 3.84
C ILE A 471 -6.90 12.82 2.70
N LEU A 472 -7.93 13.56 3.09
CA LEU A 472 -8.75 14.44 2.25
C LEU A 472 -8.66 15.86 2.78
N THR A 473 -8.61 16.84 1.89
CA THR A 473 -8.86 18.24 2.27
C THR A 473 -10.01 18.82 1.45
N THR A 474 -10.71 19.81 1.98
CA THR A 474 -11.92 20.36 1.34
C THR A 474 -11.94 21.89 1.34
N GLY A 475 -12.77 22.46 0.47
CA GLY A 475 -12.99 23.90 0.33
C GLY A 475 -13.63 24.56 1.56
N GLY A 476 -14.09 23.77 2.52
CA GLY A 476 -14.62 24.21 3.81
C GLY A 476 -13.57 24.38 4.92
N ASN A 477 -12.28 24.56 4.58
CA ASN A 477 -11.17 24.64 5.55
C ASN A 477 -11.05 23.40 6.45
N LEU A 478 -11.21 22.21 5.87
CA LEU A 478 -11.13 20.94 6.61
C LEU A 478 -10.07 20.00 6.07
N VAL A 479 -9.50 19.20 6.97
CA VAL A 479 -8.66 18.03 6.71
C VAL A 479 -9.29 16.83 7.42
N PHE A 480 -9.60 15.77 6.68
CA PHE A 480 -10.13 14.52 7.23
C PHE A 480 -9.05 13.44 7.21
N GLN A 481 -8.97 12.68 8.31
CA GLN A 481 -8.09 11.52 8.41
C GLN A 481 -8.72 10.43 9.28
N GLY A 482 -8.58 9.18 8.87
CA GLY A 482 -8.83 8.02 9.71
C GLY A 482 -7.56 7.55 10.45
N THR A 483 -7.70 7.04 11.67
CA THR A 483 -6.56 6.63 12.50
C THR A 483 -6.50 5.12 12.69
N ALA A 484 -5.30 4.61 12.98
CA ALA A 484 -5.07 3.18 13.21
C ALA A 484 -5.84 2.64 14.43
N ASP A 485 -6.16 3.49 15.41
CA ASP A 485 -7.00 3.17 16.57
C ASP A 485 -8.50 3.41 16.37
N GLY A 486 -8.93 3.64 15.12
CA GLY A 486 -10.33 3.61 14.72
C GLY A 486 -11.14 4.87 15.00
N ASN A 487 -10.48 6.03 15.01
CA ASN A 487 -11.14 7.32 14.92
C ASN A 487 -11.19 7.78 13.46
N PHE A 488 -12.28 8.44 13.08
CA PHE A 488 -12.36 9.26 11.87
C PHE A 488 -12.53 10.70 12.31
N GLU A 489 -11.60 11.58 11.93
CA GLU A 489 -11.47 12.91 12.52
C GLU A 489 -11.41 13.99 11.45
N ALA A 490 -11.90 15.17 11.81
CA ALA A 490 -11.81 16.38 11.01
C ALA A 490 -11.08 17.48 11.78
N PHE A 491 -10.13 18.13 11.09
CA PHE A 491 -9.31 19.21 11.62
C PHE A 491 -9.51 20.47 10.79
N SER A 492 -9.33 21.64 11.40
CA SER A 492 -9.18 22.87 10.62
C SER A 492 -7.91 22.78 9.76
N ALA A 493 -8.01 23.12 8.47
CA ALA A 493 -6.92 22.90 7.53
C ALA A 493 -5.73 23.85 7.74
N ASP A 494 -6.00 25.03 8.28
CA ASP A 494 -5.05 26.10 8.57
C ASP A 494 -4.24 25.90 9.86
N GLN A 495 -4.86 25.39 10.92
CA GLN A 495 -4.30 25.37 12.28
C GLN A 495 -4.15 23.97 12.86
N GLY A 496 -4.76 22.95 12.25
CA GLY A 496 -4.73 21.58 12.78
C GLY A 496 -5.53 21.40 14.07
N LYS A 497 -6.54 22.26 14.30
CA LYS A 497 -7.44 22.12 15.46
C LYS A 497 -8.41 20.98 15.21
N LEU A 498 -8.53 20.03 16.14
CA LEU A 498 -9.56 18.98 16.07
C LEU A 498 -10.95 19.63 16.23
N LEU A 499 -11.84 19.40 15.27
CA LEU A 499 -13.19 19.97 15.24
C LEU A 499 -14.27 18.91 15.41
N TRP A 500 -13.99 17.69 14.96
CA TRP A 500 -14.95 16.58 14.98
C TRP A 500 -14.23 15.23 15.01
N SER A 501 -14.83 14.24 15.67
CA SER A 501 -14.32 12.87 15.75
C SER A 501 -15.45 11.85 15.83
N PHE A 502 -15.24 10.69 15.22
CA PHE A 502 -16.18 9.58 15.20
C PHE A 502 -15.46 8.24 15.40
N LYS A 503 -16.05 7.34 16.21
CA LYS A 503 -15.51 5.99 16.44
C LYS A 503 -16.00 5.03 15.35
N ALA A 504 -15.10 4.61 14.47
CA ALA A 504 -15.41 3.80 13.29
C ALA A 504 -15.61 2.30 13.58
N GLY A 505 -15.26 1.84 14.78
CA GLY A 505 -15.36 0.43 15.17
C GLY A 505 -14.35 -0.51 14.49
N ASN A 506 -13.38 0.06 13.77
CA ASN A 506 -12.21 -0.60 13.19
C ASN A 506 -11.19 0.51 12.82
N GLY A 507 -9.90 0.16 12.68
CA GLY A 507 -8.89 1.11 12.23
C GLY A 507 -9.09 1.51 10.77
N ILE A 508 -8.65 2.73 10.41
CA ILE A 508 -8.80 3.27 9.05
C ILE A 508 -7.41 3.55 8.47
N ILE A 509 -7.13 2.92 7.33
CA ILE A 509 -5.91 3.13 6.55
C ILE A 509 -6.20 3.73 5.16
N ALA A 510 -7.42 3.52 4.62
CA ALA A 510 -7.87 4.11 3.38
C ALA A 510 -8.01 5.64 3.46
N PRO A 511 -7.77 6.37 2.36
CA PRO A 511 -8.12 7.78 2.27
C PRO A 511 -9.64 7.99 2.14
N PRO A 512 -10.21 8.99 2.82
CA PRO A 512 -11.58 9.41 2.62
C PRO A 512 -11.76 10.18 1.29
N ILE A 513 -13.02 10.30 0.83
CA ILE A 513 -13.42 11.17 -0.28
C ILE A 513 -14.55 12.10 0.14
N SER A 514 -14.66 13.26 -0.51
CA SER A 514 -15.86 14.09 -0.45
C SER A 514 -16.52 14.17 -1.82
N PHE A 515 -17.83 13.98 -1.84
CA PHE A 515 -18.62 14.02 -3.06
C PHE A 515 -20.00 14.62 -2.79
N ALA A 516 -20.78 14.89 -3.84
CA ALA A 516 -22.16 15.33 -3.73
C ALA A 516 -23.11 14.38 -4.44
N ALA A 517 -24.31 14.21 -3.87
CA ALA A 517 -25.41 13.50 -4.51
C ALA A 517 -26.70 14.31 -4.31
N ARG A 518 -27.39 14.64 -5.40
CA ARG A 518 -28.57 15.53 -5.42
C ARG A 518 -28.36 16.83 -4.64
N GLY A 519 -27.20 17.47 -4.84
CA GLY A 519 -26.88 18.75 -4.21
C GLY A 519 -26.56 18.69 -2.71
N LYS A 520 -26.50 17.50 -2.09
CA LYS A 520 -26.04 17.32 -0.70
C LYS A 520 -24.60 16.80 -0.68
N GLN A 521 -23.72 17.43 0.10
CA GLN A 521 -22.34 16.95 0.30
C GLN A 521 -22.29 15.76 1.26
N TYR A 522 -21.46 14.78 0.93
CA TYR A 522 -21.15 13.59 1.70
C TYR A 522 -19.65 13.41 1.84
N ILE A 523 -19.24 12.71 2.90
CA ILE A 523 -17.88 12.19 3.10
C ILE A 523 -17.98 10.67 3.19
N ALA A 524 -17.17 9.94 2.41
CA ALA A 524 -17.10 8.48 2.49
C ALA A 524 -15.69 8.02 2.87
N VAL A 525 -15.60 6.94 3.66
CA VAL A 525 -14.34 6.31 4.03
C VAL A 525 -14.53 4.81 4.25
N LEU A 526 -13.51 4.03 3.91
CA LEU A 526 -13.46 2.61 4.20
C LEU A 526 -12.74 2.35 5.51
N ALA A 527 -13.40 1.69 6.45
CA ALA A 527 -12.86 1.29 7.74
C ALA A 527 -12.53 -0.20 7.72
N GLY A 528 -11.24 -0.52 7.86
CA GLY A 528 -10.71 -1.87 7.83
C GLY A 528 -9.19 -1.80 7.95
N TYR A 529 -8.69 -2.02 9.17
CA TYR A 529 -7.25 -2.01 9.43
C TYR A 529 -6.59 -3.20 8.76
N GLY A 530 -5.30 -3.12 8.44
CA GLY A 530 -4.56 -4.17 7.75
C GLY A 530 -3.46 -3.59 6.86
N GLY A 531 -3.12 -4.33 5.80
CA GLY A 531 -2.06 -3.99 4.87
C GLY A 531 -0.80 -4.81 5.12
N ALA A 532 -0.05 -5.04 4.04
CA ALA A 532 1.10 -5.95 4.02
C ALA A 532 2.14 -5.70 5.13
N SER A 533 2.40 -4.43 5.47
CA SER A 533 3.37 -4.06 6.51
C SER A 533 2.83 -4.15 7.93
N ALA A 534 1.51 -4.07 8.11
CA ALA A 534 0.87 -4.24 9.41
C ALA A 534 0.74 -5.73 9.78
N ALA A 535 0.72 -6.62 8.79
CA ALA A 535 0.67 -8.05 8.98
C ALA A 535 1.94 -8.59 9.69
N GLY A 536 1.75 -9.39 10.74
CA GLY A 536 2.81 -10.17 11.37
C GLY A 536 3.84 -9.41 12.24
N SER A 537 3.58 -8.15 12.61
CA SER A 537 4.46 -7.35 13.49
C SER A 537 3.70 -6.70 14.65
N LYS A 538 4.21 -6.92 15.86
CA LYS A 538 3.66 -6.31 17.10
C LYS A 538 3.78 -4.78 17.14
N LEU A 539 4.63 -4.19 16.31
CA LEU A 539 4.77 -2.73 16.19
C LEU A 539 3.52 -2.07 15.58
N PHE A 540 2.70 -2.86 14.88
CA PHE A 540 1.45 -2.41 14.25
C PHE A 540 0.21 -2.98 14.92
N ASP A 541 0.37 -3.72 16.02
CA ASP A 541 -0.74 -4.34 16.72
C ASP A 541 -1.53 -3.31 17.52
N THR A 542 -2.72 -3.00 17.02
CA THR A 542 -3.66 -2.07 17.63
C THR A 542 -4.79 -2.79 18.37
N GLY A 543 -4.78 -4.14 18.38
CA GLY A 543 -5.82 -4.97 18.97
C GLY A 543 -7.04 -5.24 18.07
N TRP A 544 -7.03 -4.78 16.82
CA TRP A 544 -8.04 -5.21 15.84
C TRP A 544 -7.83 -6.68 15.48
N ARG A 545 -8.93 -7.44 15.36
CA ARG A 545 -8.88 -8.91 15.20
C ARG A 545 -9.75 -9.39 14.05
N TYR A 546 -9.20 -10.32 13.28
CA TYR A 546 -9.87 -11.00 12.18
C TYR A 546 -11.17 -11.67 12.67
N GLY A 547 -12.26 -11.49 11.93
CA GLY A 547 -13.56 -12.08 12.24
C GLY A 547 -14.32 -11.47 13.43
N ILE A 548 -13.69 -10.58 14.22
CA ILE A 548 -14.33 -9.88 15.34
C ILE A 548 -14.72 -8.46 14.94
N HIS A 549 -13.81 -7.77 14.26
CA HIS A 549 -14.00 -6.37 13.86
C HIS A 549 -14.30 -6.32 12.36
N PRO A 550 -15.53 -5.99 11.96
CA PRO A 550 -15.93 -6.01 10.56
C PRO A 550 -15.29 -4.85 9.79
N SER A 551 -15.05 -5.11 8.51
CA SER A 551 -14.69 -4.08 7.53
C SER A 551 -15.96 -3.37 7.03
N ARG A 552 -15.91 -2.05 6.85
CA ARG A 552 -17.10 -1.23 6.55
C ARG A 552 -16.85 -0.13 5.53
N LEU A 553 -17.88 0.19 4.74
CA LEU A 553 -18.03 1.51 4.13
C LEU A 553 -18.82 2.42 5.08
N LEU A 554 -18.28 3.59 5.40
CA LEU A 554 -18.92 4.60 6.24
C LEU A 554 -19.20 5.85 5.40
N VAL A 555 -20.43 6.36 5.45
CA VAL A 555 -20.82 7.59 4.73
C VAL A 555 -21.46 8.59 5.69
N PHE A 556 -20.92 9.80 5.69
CA PHE A 556 -21.27 10.90 6.57
C PHE A 556 -21.88 12.07 5.80
N SER A 557 -22.74 12.82 6.48
CA SER A 557 -23.23 14.11 6.00
C SER A 557 -23.73 14.94 7.18
N LEU A 558 -24.01 16.23 6.97
CA LEU A 558 -24.60 17.06 8.01
C LEU A 558 -25.91 16.43 8.52
N ASP A 559 -26.03 16.44 9.85
CA ASP A 559 -27.16 15.94 10.63
C ASP A 559 -27.46 14.44 10.42
N GLY A 560 -26.47 13.65 10.01
CA GLY A 560 -26.57 12.19 9.99
C GLY A 560 -26.80 11.63 11.40
N LYS A 561 -27.75 10.69 11.55
CA LYS A 561 -28.17 10.14 12.85
C LYS A 561 -28.01 8.63 12.97
N GLU A 562 -27.46 7.99 11.95
CA GLU A 562 -27.25 6.55 11.97
C GLU A 562 -26.25 6.17 13.07
N LYS A 563 -26.42 5.00 13.67
CA LYS A 563 -25.50 4.48 14.68
C LYS A 563 -24.82 3.23 14.14
N LEU A 564 -23.51 3.13 14.35
CA LEU A 564 -22.83 1.88 14.06
C LEU A 564 -23.27 0.78 15.02
N PRO A 565 -23.45 -0.46 14.53
CA PRO A 565 -23.58 -1.61 15.39
C PRO A 565 -22.36 -1.70 16.32
N GLN A 566 -22.61 -1.89 17.62
CA GLN A 566 -21.56 -2.01 18.61
C GLN A 566 -20.69 -3.23 18.29
N THR A 567 -19.38 -3.02 18.25
CA THR A 567 -18.38 -4.09 18.14
C THR A 567 -17.62 -4.19 19.45
N GLN A 568 -16.95 -5.31 19.65
CA GLN A 568 -16.03 -5.44 20.77
C GLN A 568 -14.94 -4.35 20.67
N PRO A 569 -14.39 -3.89 21.81
CA PRO A 569 -13.23 -3.00 21.79
C PRO A 569 -11.99 -3.76 21.27
N PRO A 570 -11.04 -3.07 20.64
CA PRO A 570 -9.79 -3.70 20.22
C PRO A 570 -9.04 -4.25 21.44
N SER A 571 -8.52 -5.46 21.32
CA SER A 571 -7.79 -6.15 22.37
C SER A 571 -6.73 -7.07 21.79
N VAL A 572 -5.54 -7.02 22.39
CA VAL A 572 -4.43 -7.96 22.10
C VAL A 572 -4.58 -9.29 22.85
N ALA A 573 -5.51 -9.38 23.80
CA ALA A 573 -5.79 -10.61 24.52
C ALA A 573 -6.60 -11.58 23.64
N VAL A 574 -6.23 -12.86 23.70
CA VAL A 574 -6.92 -13.93 22.98
C VAL A 574 -7.29 -15.05 23.96
N THR A 575 -8.47 -15.65 23.80
CA THR A 575 -8.79 -16.89 24.52
C THR A 575 -8.13 -18.04 23.79
N ILE A 576 -7.23 -18.75 24.46
CA ILE A 576 -6.48 -19.85 23.85
C ILE A 576 -7.36 -21.09 23.82
N ALA A 577 -7.40 -21.76 22.67
CA ALA A 577 -8.08 -23.03 22.48
C ALA A 577 -7.07 -24.16 22.73
N ASP A 578 -7.34 -25.01 23.72
CA ASP A 578 -6.50 -26.17 24.06
C ASP A 578 -7.34 -27.43 24.31
N ASP A 579 -6.83 -28.58 23.85
CA ASP A 579 -7.35 -29.91 24.18
C ASP A 579 -6.23 -30.70 24.88
N PRO A 580 -6.36 -31.00 26.19
CA PRO A 580 -5.32 -31.67 26.96
C PRO A 580 -4.96 -33.07 26.44
N LYS A 581 -5.80 -33.70 25.61
CA LYS A 581 -5.52 -34.99 24.98
C LYS A 581 -4.43 -34.92 23.92
N ILE A 582 -4.17 -33.75 23.35
CA ILE A 582 -3.10 -33.56 22.37
C ILE A 582 -1.75 -33.62 23.09
N VAL A 583 -0.98 -34.68 22.86
CA VAL A 583 0.39 -34.81 23.35
C VAL A 583 1.34 -34.07 22.42
N ILE A 584 2.09 -33.10 22.95
CA ILE A 584 3.03 -32.30 22.15
C ILE A 584 4.34 -33.06 21.99
N ASP A 585 4.63 -33.49 20.76
CA ASP A 585 5.97 -33.91 20.35
C ASP A 585 6.86 -32.67 20.21
N GLN A 586 7.76 -32.47 21.18
CA GLN A 586 8.68 -31.34 21.24
C GLN A 586 9.69 -31.34 20.08
N ALA A 587 10.11 -32.51 19.59
CA ALA A 587 11.00 -32.59 18.45
C ALA A 587 10.29 -32.17 17.16
N ALA A 588 9.05 -32.62 16.97
CA ALA A 588 8.20 -32.16 15.86
C ALA A 588 7.89 -30.67 15.96
N ALA A 589 7.56 -30.15 17.15
CA ALA A 589 7.32 -28.72 17.36
C ALA A 589 8.55 -27.87 16.99
N LYS A 590 9.76 -28.31 17.37
CA LYS A 590 11.01 -27.62 17.00
C LYS A 590 11.26 -27.62 15.49
N ARG A 591 10.91 -28.71 14.78
CA ARG A 591 10.95 -28.74 13.31
C ARG A 591 9.90 -27.80 12.72
N GLY A 592 8.67 -27.85 13.24
CA GLY A 592 7.54 -27.03 12.82
C GLY A 592 7.80 -25.54 12.95
N ALA A 593 8.48 -25.09 14.01
CA ALA A 593 8.83 -23.69 14.23
C ALA A 593 9.58 -23.08 13.05
N LYS A 594 10.53 -23.83 12.46
CA LYS A 594 11.31 -23.38 11.30
C LYS A 594 10.43 -23.24 10.07
N ILE A 595 9.61 -24.25 9.78
CA ILE A 595 8.71 -24.25 8.62
C ILE A 595 7.70 -23.11 8.76
N TYR A 596 7.01 -23.04 9.90
CA TYR A 596 6.05 -21.99 10.24
C TYR A 596 6.61 -20.58 10.03
N SER A 597 7.87 -20.35 10.45
CA SER A 597 8.51 -19.04 10.34
C SER A 597 8.67 -18.56 8.88
N GLN A 598 8.73 -19.50 7.94
CA GLN A 598 8.92 -19.28 6.50
C GLN A 598 7.59 -19.28 5.72
N THR A 599 6.55 -19.93 6.23
CA THR A 599 5.29 -20.16 5.49
C THR A 599 4.07 -19.45 6.08
N CYS A 600 3.94 -19.40 7.40
CA CYS A 600 2.69 -19.00 8.07
C CYS A 600 2.82 -17.66 8.82
N ARG A 601 4.03 -17.33 9.29
CA ARG A 601 4.31 -16.21 10.20
C ARG A 601 3.82 -14.86 9.67
N ILE A 602 3.86 -14.63 8.36
CA ILE A 602 3.53 -13.32 7.79
C ILE A 602 2.06 -12.94 8.00
N CYS A 603 1.16 -13.92 7.96
CA CYS A 603 -0.27 -13.73 8.20
C CYS A 603 -0.63 -14.00 9.68
N HIS A 604 -0.16 -15.12 10.23
CA HIS A 604 -0.58 -15.60 11.55
C HIS A 604 0.34 -15.14 12.70
N GLY A 605 1.31 -14.28 12.41
CA GLY A 605 2.26 -13.70 13.37
C GLY A 605 3.29 -14.69 13.91
N ALA A 606 4.28 -14.18 14.64
CA ALA A 606 5.29 -15.02 15.30
C ALA A 606 4.69 -15.76 16.49
N GLY A 607 5.14 -16.99 16.78
CA GLY A 607 4.59 -17.76 17.89
C GLY A 607 3.11 -18.15 17.71
N ALA A 608 2.63 -18.26 16.46
CA ALA A 608 1.21 -18.44 16.16
C ALA A 608 0.28 -17.34 16.69
N ALA A 609 0.83 -16.21 17.14
CA ALA A 609 0.14 -15.07 17.71
C ALA A 609 -0.10 -14.00 16.64
N ALA A 610 -1.31 -13.98 16.06
CA ALA A 610 -1.64 -13.04 15.00
C ALA A 610 -1.66 -11.61 15.55
N THR A 611 -1.11 -10.67 14.76
CA THR A 611 -1.12 -9.24 15.06
C THR A 611 -2.04 -8.56 14.06
N GLY A 612 -3.12 -7.95 14.53
CA GLY A 612 -4.08 -7.28 13.66
C GLY A 612 -5.10 -8.20 12.98
N PRO A 613 -5.83 -7.66 11.98
CA PRO A 613 -6.99 -8.30 11.38
C PRO A 613 -6.70 -9.08 10.08
N THR A 614 -5.43 -9.28 9.70
CA THR A 614 -5.07 -9.98 8.45
C THR A 614 -5.46 -11.46 8.46
N ALA A 615 -5.30 -12.16 9.59
CA ALA A 615 -5.60 -13.58 9.72
C ALA A 615 -5.92 -13.95 11.18
N PRO A 616 -6.56 -15.11 11.45
CA PRO A 616 -6.85 -15.53 12.81
C PRO A 616 -5.58 -15.88 13.60
N ASP A 617 -5.61 -15.67 14.92
CA ASP A 617 -4.63 -16.22 15.86
C ASP A 617 -4.78 -17.74 15.91
N LEU A 618 -3.74 -18.47 15.52
CA LEU A 618 -3.81 -19.92 15.39
C LEU A 618 -3.83 -20.64 16.74
N ARG A 619 -3.45 -19.96 17.84
CA ARG A 619 -3.57 -20.52 19.20
C ARG A 619 -5.01 -20.53 19.70
N ALA A 620 -5.85 -19.65 19.16
CA ALA A 620 -7.27 -19.54 19.48
C ALA A 620 -8.19 -20.27 18.48
N SER A 621 -7.62 -20.85 17.41
CA SER A 621 -8.40 -21.47 16.34
C SER A 621 -8.89 -22.87 16.71
N GLY A 622 -10.18 -23.15 16.51
CA GLY A 622 -10.70 -24.52 16.65
C GLY A 622 -10.13 -25.49 15.61
N ALA A 623 -9.73 -24.99 14.44
CA ALA A 623 -9.12 -25.81 13.38
C ALA A 623 -7.73 -26.36 13.77
N THR A 624 -7.12 -25.84 14.84
CA THR A 624 -5.83 -26.32 15.35
C THR A 624 -6.00 -27.26 16.55
N LEU A 625 -7.22 -27.74 16.83
CA LEU A 625 -7.49 -28.79 17.83
C LEU A 625 -7.56 -30.20 17.22
N ASP A 626 -7.79 -30.30 15.90
CA ASP A 626 -7.87 -31.57 15.18
C ASP A 626 -6.93 -31.53 13.98
N TYR A 627 -6.04 -32.53 13.88
CA TYR A 627 -5.06 -32.58 12.80
C TYR A 627 -5.69 -32.80 11.41
N ALA A 628 -6.76 -33.59 11.29
CA ALA A 628 -7.43 -33.81 10.03
C ALA A 628 -8.05 -32.50 9.51
N VAL A 629 -8.71 -31.75 10.40
CA VAL A 629 -9.25 -30.42 10.06
C VAL A 629 -8.12 -29.45 9.68
N PHE A 630 -7.03 -29.41 10.46
CA PHE A 630 -5.88 -28.58 10.17
C PHE A 630 -5.27 -28.90 8.79
N ARG A 631 -5.09 -30.19 8.48
CA ARG A 631 -4.57 -30.67 7.21
C ARG A 631 -5.49 -30.29 6.05
N ASP A 632 -6.80 -30.43 6.22
CA ASP A 632 -7.78 -30.07 5.17
C ASP A 632 -7.77 -28.55 4.89
N VAL A 633 -7.57 -27.73 5.92
CA VAL A 633 -7.33 -26.28 5.76
C VAL A 633 -6.07 -26.02 4.93
N LEU A 634 -4.95 -26.68 5.24
CA LEU A 634 -3.71 -26.55 4.45
C LEU A 634 -3.85 -27.11 3.02
N ASN A 635 -4.77 -28.04 2.80
CA ASN A 635 -5.12 -28.56 1.47
C ASN A 635 -6.12 -27.67 0.71
N GLY A 636 -6.49 -26.51 1.25
CA GLY A 636 -7.25 -25.49 0.52
C GLY A 636 -8.74 -25.42 0.86
N ALA A 637 -9.20 -26.06 1.94
CA ALA A 637 -10.62 -25.96 2.36
C ALA A 637 -11.09 -24.51 2.62
N LEU A 638 -10.15 -23.57 2.82
CA LEU A 638 -10.43 -22.15 3.06
C LEU A 638 -9.80 -21.22 2.00
N VAL A 639 -9.47 -21.72 0.79
CA VAL A 639 -8.80 -20.93 -0.25
C VAL A 639 -9.62 -19.74 -0.74
N GLU A 640 -10.95 -19.87 -0.78
CA GLU A 640 -11.85 -18.77 -1.13
C GLU A 640 -11.82 -17.64 -0.07
N ARG A 641 -11.46 -18.00 1.17
CA ARG A 641 -11.26 -17.08 2.30
C ARG A 641 -9.79 -16.66 2.47
N GLN A 642 -8.99 -16.79 1.40
CA GLN A 642 -7.59 -16.37 1.34
C GLN A 642 -6.62 -17.13 2.26
N MET A 643 -7.02 -18.30 2.76
CA MET A 643 -6.04 -19.22 3.34
C MET A 643 -5.43 -20.05 2.20
N PRO A 644 -4.17 -19.81 1.81
CA PRO A 644 -3.60 -20.49 0.66
C PRO A 644 -3.48 -22.00 0.90
N ARG A 645 -3.58 -22.77 -0.18
CA ARG A 645 -3.24 -24.20 -0.17
C ARG A 645 -1.72 -24.39 -0.15
N PHE A 646 -1.24 -25.45 0.49
CA PHE A 646 0.17 -25.77 0.71
C PHE A 646 0.55 -27.14 0.11
N ASP A 647 0.36 -27.30 -1.19
CA ASP A 647 0.65 -28.55 -1.94
C ASP A 647 2.11 -29.01 -1.86
N ASP A 648 3.01 -28.14 -1.44
CA ASP A 648 4.45 -28.34 -1.30
C ASP A 648 4.88 -28.79 0.10
N LEU A 649 3.94 -28.89 1.05
CA LEU A 649 4.20 -29.45 2.38
C LEU A 649 3.80 -30.92 2.43
N SER A 650 4.68 -31.77 2.93
CA SER A 650 4.37 -33.17 3.26
C SER A 650 3.49 -33.27 4.52
N ASP A 651 2.80 -34.41 4.71
CA ASP A 651 1.99 -34.65 5.93
C ASP A 651 2.85 -34.52 7.20
N ASP A 652 4.10 -34.97 7.19
CA ASP A 652 5.03 -34.83 8.33
C ASP A 652 5.40 -33.37 8.63
N GLU A 653 5.57 -32.54 7.60
CA GLU A 653 5.78 -31.11 7.77
C GLU A 653 4.53 -30.42 8.31
N MET A 654 3.35 -30.76 7.79
CA MET A 654 2.07 -30.27 8.31
C MET A 654 1.87 -30.67 9.78
N ARG A 655 2.16 -31.93 10.15
CA ARG A 655 2.14 -32.39 11.56
C ARG A 655 3.12 -31.62 12.42
N SER A 656 4.32 -31.35 11.92
CA SER A 656 5.32 -30.58 12.65
C SER A 656 4.83 -29.16 12.93
N ILE A 657 4.23 -28.49 11.94
CA ILE A 657 3.62 -27.15 12.12
C ILE A 657 2.46 -27.21 13.13
N PHE A 658 1.60 -28.23 13.04
CA PHE A 658 0.51 -28.44 14.00
C PHE A 658 1.05 -28.56 15.43
N MET A 659 2.06 -29.40 15.65
CA MET A 659 2.70 -29.56 16.96
C MET A 659 3.35 -28.27 17.46
N TYR A 660 3.93 -27.46 16.56
CA TYR A 660 4.44 -26.15 16.92
C TYR A 660 3.34 -25.22 17.43
N ILE A 661 2.22 -25.10 16.71
CA ILE A 661 1.08 -24.25 17.13
C ILE A 661 0.50 -24.70 18.48
N ARG A 662 0.48 -26.01 18.75
CA ARG A 662 0.06 -26.56 20.05
C ARG A 662 1.06 -26.31 21.15
N SER A 663 2.35 -26.40 20.86
CA SER A 663 3.41 -25.99 21.78
C SER A 663 3.30 -24.51 22.17
N GLU A 664 3.09 -23.62 21.19
CA GLU A 664 2.95 -22.17 21.46
C GLU A 664 1.70 -21.82 22.27
N ALA A 665 0.61 -22.57 22.10
CA ALA A 665 -0.60 -22.38 22.89
C ALA A 665 -0.46 -22.79 24.37
N ARG A 666 0.50 -23.68 24.69
CA ARG A 666 0.83 -24.06 26.06
C ARG A 666 2.10 -23.39 26.60
N HIS A 667 2.71 -22.49 25.83
CA HIS A 667 3.97 -21.87 26.21
C HIS A 667 3.77 -20.89 27.38
N PRO A 668 4.58 -20.94 28.45
CA PRO A 668 4.54 -19.94 29.52
C PRO A 668 4.77 -18.53 28.97
N GLY A 669 3.75 -17.67 29.02
CA GLY A 669 3.80 -16.32 28.43
C GLY A 669 2.88 -16.09 27.23
N SER A 670 2.15 -17.12 26.78
CA SER A 670 1.00 -16.94 25.88
C SER A 670 -0.12 -16.19 26.62
N THR A 671 -0.25 -14.88 26.42
CA THR A 671 -1.27 -14.06 27.09
C THR A 671 -2.68 -14.42 26.60
N GLY A 672 -3.42 -15.16 27.41
CA GLY A 672 -4.79 -15.57 27.13
C GLY A 672 -5.43 -16.40 28.25
N GLU A 673 -6.74 -16.26 28.46
CA GLU A 673 -7.51 -17.20 29.29
C GLU A 673 -7.60 -18.54 28.54
N VAL A 674 -7.15 -19.63 29.16
CA VAL A 674 -7.26 -20.99 28.60
C VAL A 674 -8.67 -21.49 28.86
N LYS A 675 -9.45 -21.71 27.81
CA LYS A 675 -10.76 -22.34 27.96
C LYS A 675 -10.59 -23.85 27.81
N GLN A 676 -10.74 -24.58 28.91
CA GLN A 676 -10.82 -26.05 28.86
C GLN A 676 -12.12 -26.42 28.11
N SER A 677 -12.00 -27.21 27.04
CA SER A 677 -13.15 -27.73 26.31
C SER A 677 -13.92 -28.70 27.22
N ASN A 678 -15.03 -28.25 27.80
CA ASN A 678 -15.97 -29.16 28.45
C ASN A 678 -16.66 -29.97 27.36
N GLY A 679 -16.45 -31.28 27.39
CA GLY A 679 -17.05 -32.22 26.44
C GLY A 679 -18.56 -32.33 26.65
N SER A 680 -19.27 -32.42 25.52
CA SER A 680 -20.58 -33.04 25.39
C SER A 680 -20.63 -33.79 24.06
#